data_AF-A0A315Y2V1-F1
#
_entry.id   AF-A0A315Y2V1-F1
#
_cell.length_a   1.000
_cell.length_b   1.000
_cell.length_c   1.000
_cell.angle_alpha   90.00
_cell.angle_beta   90.00
_cell.angle_gamma   90.00
#
_symmetry.space_group_name_H-M   'P 1'
#
loop_
_entity.id
_entity.type
_entity.pdbx_description
1 polymer ?
#
loop_
_entity_poly.entity_id
_entity_poly.type
_entity_poly.pdbx_seq_one_letter_code
_entity_poly.pdbx_strand_id
1 'polypeptide(L)'
;MRAGKITAVFTAAAFVLPLSVHGSQEKKPYRVVGYLPDWSYQAYSELDPADLTHINIAFCNPDDSGRLYCNIPDRELESIVSSAHEKGTEVFAALGGGGGCDNYLRFIDEPAKMEQFSDNIMSYCERYDLDGIDLDIELGSYDRIWDYYGDWCIRLRELCDERDMEMSTATAQWVAEKVSPETFALFDFVNVMAYDNDEDSHSHAAYDYSVKCLDYFSTVKKIPSDKLVLGVPFYGRGYTSEGDLDWNSYRSFADLLKDDADNYSRDSYNGYAYNGAETMKKKAELAKNYGGIMIWELTQDARGESSLLRVIDRTLYGSASAVRGDVNGDGEFSVADVTALQSWLLKKETALADWQAGDFDEDGALDVFDLVLMKQALTAASPKKHIVTVTNTAELYEAVRNAAPADVIKVASGTYDCTAKTIASEADGTADAPITLCALDPSDPPVLAGQDTEHGYVLHIMGDWWVLDGLVCTNCQKGIVLDHSDHTVIQNCELYKLGAEAVAIRDGSSYCTVKDTYIHDTGLVSPGYGEGVYVGSAKSTTGFDYKCDHNRIIGCTFKNVAAEHIDVKEYTTDTEISGCTFYGDGMTGENYAGSFIDLKGNDCYVHDNVGYRNGNPKIAAAFEIHEQAEGWGLHHVFENNTVYMDQPYGAENTSRRMYVVDGWFSDFTVKNNKVDYGSGLVPANSREYYNSDYVTYAG
;
A
#
# COMPACT_ATOMS: atom_id res chain seq x y z
N MET A 1 8.87 28.91 74.03
CA MET A 1 7.60 28.28 73.64
C MET A 1 7.74 27.93 72.16
N ARG A 2 7.92 26.66 71.76
CA ARG A 2 6.84 25.70 71.41
C ARG A 2 5.80 26.36 70.48
N ALA A 3 5.90 26.19 69.16
CA ALA A 3 5.45 25.05 68.35
C ALA A 3 3.95 25.12 67.99
N GLY A 4 3.65 25.05 66.70
CA GLY A 4 2.30 24.89 66.16
C GLY A 4 2.31 24.82 64.63
N LYS A 5 2.39 23.60 64.11
CA LYS A 5 2.33 23.20 62.69
C LYS A 5 0.95 23.52 62.09
N ILE A 6 0.91 24.01 60.85
CA ILE A 6 -0.21 23.77 59.92
C ILE A 6 0.37 23.01 58.73
N THR A 7 -0.03 21.76 58.62
CA THR A 7 0.23 20.87 57.49
C THR A 7 -0.74 21.26 56.37
N ALA A 8 -0.23 21.81 55.27
CA ALA A 8 -1.00 21.96 54.04
C ALA A 8 -0.70 20.76 53.14
N VAL A 9 -1.75 19.98 52.87
CA VAL A 9 -1.77 18.87 51.92
C VAL A 9 -1.74 19.47 50.51
N PHE A 10 -0.71 19.14 49.72
CA PHE A 10 -0.71 19.39 48.29
C PHE A 10 -1.57 18.33 47.61
N THR A 11 -2.81 18.67 47.27
CA THR A 11 -3.60 17.96 46.27
C THR A 11 -3.11 18.43 44.90
N ALA A 12 -2.39 17.58 44.18
CA ALA A 12 -2.08 17.81 42.77
C ALA A 12 -3.38 17.64 41.98
N ALA A 13 -4.01 18.75 41.60
CA ALA A 13 -5.03 18.75 40.56
C ALA A 13 -4.29 18.70 39.21
N ALA A 14 -4.33 17.54 38.56
CA ALA A 14 -3.94 17.42 37.17
C ALA A 14 -4.95 18.20 36.33
N PHE A 15 -4.56 19.39 35.87
CA PHE A 15 -5.22 20.05 34.75
C PHE A 15 -4.78 19.28 33.49
N VAL A 16 -5.61 18.32 33.08
CA VAL A 16 -5.54 17.79 31.72
C VAL A 16 -6.09 18.89 30.82
N LEU A 17 -5.18 19.62 30.17
CA LEU A 17 -5.53 20.38 28.96
C LEU A 17 -5.78 19.34 27.86
N PRO A 18 -6.96 19.32 27.21
CA PRO A 18 -7.08 18.58 25.97
C PRO A 18 -6.17 19.26 24.94
N LEU A 19 -5.11 18.57 24.51
CA LEU A 19 -4.50 18.86 23.22
C LEU A 19 -5.52 18.43 22.16
N SER A 20 -6.38 19.35 21.76
CA SER A 20 -7.07 19.26 20.48
C SER A 20 -6.39 20.26 19.55
N VAL A 21 -5.32 19.81 18.89
CA VAL A 21 -4.93 20.35 17.59
C VAL A 21 -5.53 19.40 16.57
N HIS A 22 -6.85 19.51 16.35
CA HIS A 22 -7.40 19.12 15.06
C HIS A 22 -7.26 20.38 14.21
N GLY A 23 -6.26 20.39 13.32
CA GLY A 23 -6.30 21.31 12.19
C GLY A 23 -7.61 21.02 11.47
N SER A 24 -8.48 22.02 11.33
CA SER A 24 -9.70 21.87 10.55
C SER A 24 -9.27 21.67 9.09
N GLN A 25 -9.21 20.43 8.62
CA GLN A 25 -9.21 20.16 7.18
C GLN A 25 -10.48 20.81 6.61
N GLU A 26 -10.33 21.61 5.56
CA GLU A 26 -11.50 22.14 4.85
C GLU A 26 -12.29 20.96 4.27
N LYS A 27 -13.55 20.80 4.68
CA LYS A 27 -14.43 19.77 4.13
C LYS A 27 -14.54 19.97 2.61
N LYS A 28 -14.24 18.92 1.85
CA LYS A 28 -14.43 18.91 0.38
C LYS A 28 -15.88 19.30 0.06
N PRO A 29 -16.13 20.25 -0.87
CA PRO A 29 -17.47 20.75 -1.16
C PRO A 29 -18.40 19.74 -1.85
N TYR A 30 -17.83 18.66 -2.38
CA TYR A 30 -18.54 17.57 -3.06
C TYR A 30 -18.12 16.26 -2.40
N ARG A 31 -18.96 15.21 -2.51
CA ARG A 31 -18.57 13.85 -2.14
C ARG A 31 -17.90 13.15 -3.31
N VAL A 32 -16.83 12.41 -3.03
CA VAL A 32 -16.28 11.35 -3.88
C VAL A 32 -16.36 10.06 -3.06
N VAL A 33 -17.29 9.19 -3.44
CA VAL A 33 -17.62 7.94 -2.72
C VAL A 33 -17.12 6.76 -3.53
N GLY A 34 -16.14 6.02 -3.02
CA GLY A 34 -15.57 4.87 -3.72
C GLY A 34 -15.98 3.54 -3.10
N TYR A 35 -16.49 2.60 -3.89
CA TYR A 35 -16.70 1.23 -3.42
C TYR A 35 -15.39 0.44 -3.49
N LEU A 36 -15.01 -0.19 -2.39
CA LEU A 36 -13.86 -1.10 -2.29
C LEU A 36 -14.37 -2.52 -2.02
N PRO A 37 -14.29 -3.43 -3.00
CA PRO A 37 -14.76 -4.79 -2.80
C PRO A 37 -13.86 -5.63 -1.89
N ASP A 38 -14.47 -6.47 -1.05
CA ASP A 38 -13.79 -7.36 -0.09
C ASP A 38 -13.01 -8.47 -0.79
N TRP A 39 -13.36 -8.81 -2.03
CA TRP A 39 -12.64 -9.79 -2.86
C TRP A 39 -11.45 -9.17 -3.61
N SER A 40 -11.23 -7.86 -3.52
CA SER A 40 -10.13 -7.15 -4.19
C SER A 40 -9.53 -6.02 -3.36
N TYR A 41 -9.69 -6.09 -2.04
CA TYR A 41 -9.28 -5.04 -1.10
C TYR A 41 -7.78 -4.73 -1.14
N GLN A 42 -6.93 -5.67 -1.59
CA GLN A 42 -5.48 -5.48 -1.66
C GLN A 42 -5.08 -4.29 -2.57
N ALA A 43 -5.94 -3.94 -3.53
CA ALA A 43 -5.77 -2.78 -4.40
C ALA A 43 -5.86 -1.45 -3.65
N TYR A 44 -6.32 -1.44 -2.39
CA TYR A 44 -6.31 -0.26 -1.51
C TYR A 44 -4.90 0.30 -1.30
N SER A 45 -3.88 -0.55 -1.24
CA SER A 45 -2.48 -0.13 -1.06
C SER A 45 -1.94 0.76 -2.19
N GLU A 46 -2.66 0.84 -3.31
CA GLU A 46 -2.33 1.64 -4.48
C GLU A 46 -3.26 2.86 -4.64
N LEU A 47 -4.15 3.13 -3.68
CA LEU A 47 -5.04 4.28 -3.66
C LEU A 47 -4.52 5.31 -2.65
N ASP A 48 -4.66 6.60 -2.95
CA ASP A 48 -4.53 7.65 -1.94
C ASP A 48 -5.93 7.93 -1.38
N PRO A 49 -6.20 7.61 -0.10
CA PRO A 49 -7.50 7.89 0.50
C PRO A 49 -7.86 9.38 0.42
N ALA A 50 -6.87 10.29 0.42
CA ALA A 50 -7.11 11.73 0.31
C ALA A 50 -7.80 12.16 -0.99
N ASP A 51 -7.82 11.33 -2.04
CA ASP A 51 -8.60 11.58 -3.27
C ASP A 51 -10.10 11.36 -3.06
N LEU A 52 -10.47 10.60 -2.04
CA LEU A 52 -11.84 10.25 -1.69
C LEU A 52 -12.36 11.15 -0.56
N THR A 53 -13.65 11.02 -0.31
CA THR A 53 -14.30 11.55 0.91
C THR A 53 -14.90 10.42 1.72
N HIS A 54 -15.37 9.37 1.04
CA HIS A 54 -15.97 8.20 1.65
C HIS A 54 -15.49 6.95 0.93
N ILE A 55 -15.25 5.88 1.66
CA ILE A 55 -15.00 4.53 1.16
C ILE A 55 -16.12 3.62 1.66
N ASN A 56 -16.80 2.95 0.73
CA ASN A 56 -17.81 1.95 1.03
C ASN A 56 -17.19 0.55 0.93
N ILE A 57 -17.01 -0.14 2.06
CA ILE A 57 -16.48 -1.52 2.09
C ILE A 57 -17.57 -2.48 1.60
N ALA A 58 -17.40 -3.01 0.39
CA ALA A 58 -18.37 -3.84 -0.32
C ALA A 58 -18.00 -5.33 -0.26
N PHE A 59 -18.74 -6.22 0.40
CA PHE A 59 -19.93 -5.95 1.19
C PHE A 59 -19.81 -6.61 2.54
N CYS A 60 -20.28 -5.89 3.55
CA CYS A 60 -20.41 -6.37 4.92
C CYS A 60 -21.80 -7.02 5.04
N ASN A 61 -21.92 -8.32 4.81
CA ASN A 61 -23.22 -9.01 4.80
C ASN A 61 -23.40 -9.93 6.03
N PRO A 62 -24.65 -10.17 6.49
CA PRO A 62 -24.90 -11.05 7.62
C PRO A 62 -24.70 -12.53 7.27
N ASP A 63 -24.11 -13.27 8.20
CA ASP A 63 -24.18 -14.73 8.22
C ASP A 63 -25.58 -15.25 8.62
N ASP A 64 -25.74 -16.57 8.76
CA ASP A 64 -27.02 -17.19 9.15
C ASP A 64 -27.57 -16.80 10.52
N SER A 65 -26.73 -16.21 11.37
CA SER A 65 -27.11 -15.70 12.69
C SER A 65 -27.39 -14.20 12.71
N GLY A 66 -27.22 -13.51 11.58
CA GLY A 66 -27.39 -12.06 11.49
C GLY A 66 -26.15 -11.28 11.95
N ARG A 67 -25.00 -11.94 12.09
CA ARG A 67 -23.72 -11.27 12.41
C ARG A 67 -23.04 -10.85 11.11
N LEU A 68 -22.63 -9.59 11.06
CA LEU A 68 -22.02 -8.98 9.87
C LEU A 68 -20.55 -9.43 9.74
N TYR A 69 -20.12 -9.63 8.51
CA TYR A 69 -18.73 -9.84 8.14
C TYR A 69 -18.49 -9.41 6.70
N CYS A 70 -17.23 -9.11 6.36
CA CYS A 70 -16.73 -9.12 4.99
C CYS A 70 -15.54 -10.09 4.91
N ASN A 71 -15.04 -10.40 3.73
CA ASN A 71 -13.92 -11.31 3.53
C ASN A 71 -12.54 -10.64 3.66
N ILE A 72 -12.49 -9.38 4.08
CA ILE A 72 -11.24 -8.70 4.45
C ILE A 72 -10.79 -9.21 5.83
N PRO A 73 -9.54 -9.66 6.01
CA PRO A 73 -9.02 -10.03 7.33
C PRO A 73 -9.09 -8.88 8.32
N ASP A 74 -9.43 -9.15 9.58
CA ASP A 74 -9.66 -8.12 10.61
C ASP A 74 -8.55 -7.06 10.68
N ARG A 75 -7.28 -7.49 10.72
CA ARG A 75 -6.12 -6.59 10.76
C ARG A 75 -6.02 -5.68 9.53
N GLU A 76 -6.36 -6.21 8.35
CA GLU A 76 -6.33 -5.43 7.10
C GLU A 76 -7.47 -4.42 7.06
N LEU A 77 -8.66 -4.80 7.52
CA LEU A 77 -9.79 -3.88 7.62
C LEU A 77 -9.50 -2.75 8.61
N GLU A 78 -8.97 -3.06 9.79
CA GLU A 78 -8.52 -2.06 10.79
C GLU A 78 -7.46 -1.12 10.22
N SER A 79 -6.51 -1.66 9.43
CA SER A 79 -5.47 -0.87 8.75
C SER A 79 -6.06 0.07 7.70
N ILE A 80 -6.98 -0.42 6.86
CA ILE A 80 -7.68 0.37 5.84
C ILE A 80 -8.43 1.53 6.51
N VAL A 81 -9.21 1.25 7.56
CA VAL A 81 -9.99 2.27 8.27
C VAL A 81 -9.06 3.32 8.87
N SER A 82 -8.02 2.88 9.61
CA SER A 82 -7.07 3.80 10.26
C SER A 82 -6.38 4.70 9.22
N SER A 83 -5.92 4.13 8.10
CA SER A 83 -5.27 4.87 7.03
C SER A 83 -6.21 5.87 6.34
N ALA A 84 -7.48 5.52 6.14
CA ALA A 84 -8.48 6.43 5.58
C ALA A 84 -8.74 7.61 6.51
N HIS A 85 -8.90 7.35 7.81
CA HIS A 85 -9.10 8.36 8.84
C HIS A 85 -7.93 9.34 8.95
N GLU A 86 -6.69 8.85 8.88
CA GLU A 86 -5.49 9.71 8.87
C GLU A 86 -5.50 10.73 7.72
N LYS A 87 -6.18 10.42 6.62
CA LYS A 87 -6.36 11.29 5.46
C LYS A 87 -7.69 12.06 5.46
N GLY A 88 -8.51 11.90 6.50
CA GLY A 88 -9.82 12.56 6.61
C GLY A 88 -10.91 11.95 5.73
N THR A 89 -10.78 10.68 5.36
CA THR A 89 -11.75 9.92 4.57
C THR A 89 -12.60 9.04 5.48
N GLU A 90 -13.92 9.14 5.34
CA GLU A 90 -14.88 8.35 6.11
C GLU A 90 -15.03 6.94 5.52
N VAL A 91 -15.28 5.92 6.34
CA VAL A 91 -15.39 4.52 5.91
C VAL A 91 -16.71 3.92 6.35
N PHE A 92 -17.51 3.45 5.39
CA PHE A 92 -18.83 2.88 5.64
C PHE A 92 -18.84 1.37 5.42
N ALA A 93 -19.67 0.66 6.19
CA ALA A 93 -20.08 -0.70 5.85
C ALA A 93 -21.16 -0.67 4.77
N ALA A 94 -20.85 -1.17 3.56
CA ALA A 94 -21.87 -1.35 2.52
C ALA A 94 -22.59 -2.69 2.70
N LEU A 95 -23.91 -2.63 2.87
CA LEU A 95 -24.79 -3.76 3.15
C LEU A 95 -25.60 -4.12 1.90
N GLY A 96 -25.64 -5.40 1.52
CA GLY A 96 -26.39 -5.88 0.37
C GLY A 96 -25.50 -6.18 -0.84
N GLY A 97 -25.70 -5.41 -1.92
CA GLY A 97 -25.13 -5.63 -3.25
C GLY A 97 -25.92 -6.65 -4.08
N GLY A 98 -25.62 -6.70 -5.39
CA GLY A 98 -26.21 -7.64 -6.35
C GLY A 98 -26.17 -9.10 -5.90
N GLY A 99 -27.26 -9.57 -5.28
CA GLY A 99 -27.43 -10.91 -4.72
C GLY A 99 -27.12 -11.07 -3.21
N GLY A 100 -26.45 -10.10 -2.58
CA GLY A 100 -26.15 -10.15 -1.14
C GLY A 100 -27.36 -9.85 -0.25
N CYS A 101 -28.35 -9.13 -0.78
CA CYS A 101 -29.57 -8.75 -0.07
C CYS A 101 -30.65 -9.87 0.01
N ASP A 102 -30.49 -10.98 -0.73
CA ASP A 102 -31.52 -12.04 -0.86
C ASP A 102 -32.00 -12.62 0.49
N ASN A 103 -31.15 -12.62 1.51
CA ASN A 103 -31.45 -13.19 2.83
C ASN A 103 -31.87 -12.15 3.88
N TYR A 104 -31.93 -10.86 3.56
CA TYR A 104 -32.16 -9.80 4.56
C TYR A 104 -33.57 -9.84 5.15
N LEU A 105 -34.56 -10.26 4.37
CA LEU A 105 -35.96 -10.32 4.80
C LEU A 105 -36.14 -11.09 6.12
N ARG A 106 -35.42 -12.21 6.33
CA ARG A 106 -35.54 -13.04 7.54
C ARG A 106 -35.11 -12.32 8.82
N PHE A 107 -34.32 -11.26 8.70
CA PHE A 107 -33.82 -10.46 9.81
C PHE A 107 -34.69 -9.23 10.09
N ILE A 108 -35.55 -8.82 9.16
CA ILE A 108 -36.34 -7.60 9.30
C ILE A 108 -37.87 -7.82 9.26
N ASP A 109 -38.33 -9.05 9.00
CA ASP A 109 -39.76 -9.38 8.86
C ASP A 109 -40.56 -9.39 10.18
N GLU A 110 -39.89 -9.21 11.31
CA GLU A 110 -40.47 -9.11 12.65
C GLU A 110 -39.76 -8.00 13.46
N PRO A 111 -40.48 -7.18 14.25
CA PRO A 111 -39.87 -6.04 14.96
C PRO A 111 -38.68 -6.39 15.86
N ALA A 112 -38.77 -7.50 16.61
CA ALA A 112 -37.68 -7.92 17.50
C ALA A 112 -36.43 -8.39 16.74
N LYS A 113 -36.60 -9.00 15.56
CA LYS A 113 -35.47 -9.39 14.71
C LYS A 113 -34.83 -8.16 14.07
N MET A 114 -35.64 -7.22 13.61
CA MET A 114 -35.18 -5.97 13.02
C MET A 114 -34.35 -5.16 14.02
N GLU A 115 -34.81 -5.06 15.28
CA GLU A 115 -34.08 -4.42 16.37
C GLU A 115 -32.73 -5.10 16.59
N GLN A 116 -32.72 -6.42 16.78
CA GLN A 116 -31.50 -7.19 16.98
C GLN A 116 -30.52 -7.09 15.80
N PHE A 117 -31.01 -7.16 14.57
CA PHE A 117 -30.18 -7.10 13.38
C PHE A 117 -29.58 -5.70 13.20
N SER A 118 -30.36 -4.66 13.46
CA SER A 118 -29.86 -3.28 13.42
C SER A 118 -28.78 -3.04 14.47
N ASP A 119 -28.94 -3.60 15.68
CA ASP A 119 -27.91 -3.52 16.71
C ASP A 119 -26.62 -4.29 16.33
N ASN A 120 -26.75 -5.44 15.64
CA ASN A 120 -25.60 -6.18 15.11
C ASN A 120 -24.83 -5.37 14.05
N ILE A 121 -25.53 -4.63 13.18
CA ILE A 121 -24.90 -3.74 12.19
C ILE A 121 -24.08 -2.67 12.92
N MET A 122 -24.69 -1.98 13.90
CA MET A 122 -23.98 -0.95 14.66
C MET A 122 -22.78 -1.50 15.44
N SER A 123 -22.92 -2.71 16.02
CA SER A 123 -21.82 -3.38 16.71
C SER A 123 -20.65 -3.71 15.77
N TYR A 124 -20.92 -3.97 14.50
CA TYR A 124 -19.89 -4.17 13.49
C TYR A 124 -19.20 -2.86 13.14
N CYS A 125 -19.95 -1.77 12.93
CA CYS A 125 -19.38 -0.43 12.73
C CYS A 125 -18.49 -0.01 13.90
N GLU A 126 -18.98 -0.11 15.14
CA GLU A 126 -18.22 0.23 16.35
C GLU A 126 -16.96 -0.63 16.53
N ARG A 127 -16.97 -1.89 16.08
CA ARG A 127 -15.82 -2.79 16.21
C ARG A 127 -14.63 -2.34 15.36
N TYR A 128 -14.91 -1.89 14.14
CA TYR A 128 -13.89 -1.52 13.17
C TYR A 128 -13.76 0.00 13.00
N ASP A 129 -14.37 0.77 13.89
CA ASP A 129 -14.36 2.25 13.87
C ASP A 129 -14.90 2.84 12.55
N LEU A 130 -16.00 2.29 12.05
CA LEU A 130 -16.63 2.76 10.81
C LEU A 130 -17.51 4.00 11.08
N ASP A 131 -17.50 4.95 10.15
CA ASP A 131 -18.21 6.23 10.25
C ASP A 131 -19.69 6.15 9.86
N GLY A 132 -20.11 5.06 9.21
CA GLY A 132 -21.47 4.94 8.72
C GLY A 132 -21.81 3.63 8.05
N ILE A 133 -23.00 3.61 7.45
CA ILE A 133 -23.54 2.49 6.68
C ILE A 133 -24.05 2.95 5.32
N ASP A 134 -23.89 2.10 4.32
CA ASP A 134 -24.51 2.26 3.00
C ASP A 134 -25.45 1.09 2.70
N LEU A 135 -26.73 1.39 2.44
CA LEU A 135 -27.73 0.38 2.12
C LEU A 135 -27.82 0.18 0.60
N ASP A 136 -27.24 -0.90 0.09
CA ASP A 136 -27.31 -1.30 -1.32
C ASP A 136 -28.27 -2.47 -1.51
N ILE A 137 -29.56 -2.20 -1.26
CA ILE A 137 -30.62 -3.21 -1.34
C ILE A 137 -31.17 -3.26 -2.77
N GLU A 138 -30.71 -4.24 -3.53
CA GLU A 138 -31.11 -4.47 -4.91
C GLU A 138 -32.25 -5.50 -5.05
N LEU A 139 -32.73 -5.70 -6.29
CA LEU A 139 -33.80 -6.65 -6.56
C LEU A 139 -33.31 -8.10 -6.46
N GLY A 140 -33.73 -8.78 -5.40
CA GLY A 140 -33.66 -10.23 -5.23
C GLY A 140 -34.95 -10.96 -5.62
N SER A 141 -34.97 -12.29 -5.44
CA SER A 141 -36.13 -13.13 -5.79
C SER A 141 -37.38 -12.96 -4.90
N TYR A 142 -37.29 -12.14 -3.82
CA TYR A 142 -38.36 -11.93 -2.84
C TYR A 142 -38.76 -10.45 -2.70
N ASP A 143 -39.81 -10.02 -3.43
CA ASP A 143 -40.35 -8.64 -3.44
C ASP A 143 -40.94 -8.14 -2.09
N ARG A 144 -40.96 -8.98 -1.05
CA ARG A 144 -41.53 -8.64 0.27
C ARG A 144 -40.63 -7.80 1.17
N ILE A 145 -39.34 -7.64 0.84
CA ILE A 145 -38.43 -6.82 1.65
C ILE A 145 -38.92 -5.37 1.75
N TRP A 146 -39.52 -4.86 0.68
CA TRP A 146 -40.06 -3.50 0.61
C TRP A 146 -41.24 -3.24 1.56
N ASP A 147 -41.94 -4.28 2.02
CA ASP A 147 -42.98 -4.16 3.05
C ASP A 147 -42.40 -3.68 4.40
N TYR A 148 -41.11 -3.92 4.64
CA TYR A 148 -40.41 -3.68 5.91
C TYR A 148 -39.27 -2.66 5.81
N TYR A 149 -38.80 -2.38 4.60
CA TYR A 149 -37.63 -1.54 4.35
C TYR A 149 -37.76 -0.13 4.95
N GLY A 150 -38.94 0.49 4.86
CA GLY A 150 -39.19 1.82 5.43
C GLY A 150 -39.03 1.86 6.95
N ASP A 151 -39.65 0.91 7.66
CA ASP A 151 -39.54 0.80 9.12
C ASP A 151 -38.11 0.48 9.56
N TRP A 152 -37.40 -0.34 8.78
CA TRP A 152 -35.99 -0.66 9.03
C TRP A 152 -35.08 0.56 8.86
N CYS A 153 -35.29 1.37 7.81
CA CYS A 153 -34.56 2.62 7.62
C CYS A 153 -34.79 3.61 8.77
N ILE A 154 -36.01 3.68 9.31
CA ILE A 154 -36.31 4.52 10.50
C ILE A 154 -35.48 4.04 11.69
N ARG A 155 -35.45 2.74 11.96
CA ARG A 155 -34.67 2.18 13.06
C ARG A 155 -33.17 2.42 12.90
N LEU A 156 -32.62 2.23 11.70
CA LEU A 156 -31.20 2.48 11.43
C LEU A 156 -30.86 3.97 11.59
N ARG A 157 -31.70 4.88 11.10
CA ARG A 157 -31.50 6.32 11.27
C ARG A 157 -31.42 6.73 12.75
N GLU A 158 -32.32 6.21 13.58
CA GLU A 158 -32.29 6.45 15.03
C GLU A 158 -30.96 6.00 15.65
N LEU A 159 -30.47 4.82 15.27
CA LEU A 159 -29.21 4.27 15.78
C LEU A 159 -27.98 5.03 15.30
N CYS A 160 -27.98 5.47 14.04
CA CYS A 160 -26.92 6.30 13.47
C CYS A 160 -26.87 7.68 14.15
N ASP A 161 -28.03 8.31 14.41
CA ASP A 161 -28.12 9.58 15.16
C ASP A 161 -27.59 9.45 16.60
N GLU A 162 -27.84 8.32 17.26
CA GLU A 162 -27.31 8.03 18.61
C GLU A 162 -25.78 7.91 18.66
N ARG A 163 -25.14 7.59 17.52
CA ARG A 163 -23.72 7.28 17.38
C ARG A 163 -22.92 8.31 16.61
N ASP A 164 -23.57 9.38 16.14
CA ASP A 164 -22.95 10.37 15.25
C ASP A 164 -22.42 9.73 13.94
N MET A 165 -23.16 8.75 13.41
CA MET A 165 -22.83 8.04 12.16
C MET A 165 -23.69 8.54 10.99
N GLU A 166 -23.12 8.51 9.80
CA GLU A 166 -23.84 8.79 8.55
C GLU A 166 -24.54 7.53 8.00
N MET A 167 -25.59 7.73 7.19
CA MET A 167 -26.37 6.67 6.55
C MET A 167 -26.65 7.03 5.09
N SER A 168 -26.13 6.24 4.16
CA SER A 168 -26.37 6.38 2.71
C SER A 168 -27.09 5.18 2.11
N THR A 169 -27.45 5.28 0.84
CA THR A 169 -28.00 4.15 0.06
C THR A 169 -27.54 4.22 -1.39
N ALA A 170 -27.20 3.08 -1.98
CA ALA A 170 -27.10 2.90 -3.42
C ALA A 170 -28.41 2.41 -4.01
N THR A 171 -28.85 3.03 -5.10
CA THR A 171 -30.08 2.61 -5.77
C THR A 171 -30.12 2.98 -7.25
N ALA A 172 -30.62 2.06 -8.06
CA ALA A 172 -30.96 2.30 -9.45
C ALA A 172 -32.41 2.82 -9.58
N GLN A 173 -32.72 3.49 -10.69
CA GLN A 173 -34.04 4.09 -10.91
C GLN A 173 -35.20 3.10 -10.72
N TRP A 174 -35.07 1.86 -11.21
CA TRP A 174 -36.11 0.82 -11.11
C TRP A 174 -36.30 0.26 -9.70
N VAL A 175 -35.24 0.18 -8.90
CA VAL A 175 -35.32 -0.19 -7.47
C VAL A 175 -36.06 0.91 -6.71
N ALA A 176 -35.67 2.15 -6.96
CA ALA A 176 -36.22 3.31 -6.28
C ALA A 176 -37.73 3.44 -6.44
N GLU A 177 -38.36 2.90 -7.49
CA GLU A 177 -39.83 2.86 -7.64
C GLU A 177 -40.54 2.27 -6.41
N LYS A 178 -39.92 1.31 -5.73
CA LYS A 178 -40.44 0.63 -4.53
C LYS A 178 -40.27 1.44 -3.24
N VAL A 179 -39.42 2.47 -3.24
CA VAL A 179 -39.05 3.24 -2.05
C VAL A 179 -39.76 4.60 -2.05
N SER A 180 -40.32 4.99 -0.91
CA SER A 180 -41.04 6.26 -0.76
C SER A 180 -40.10 7.45 -0.64
N PRO A 181 -40.51 8.67 -1.05
CA PRO A 181 -39.75 9.91 -0.78
C PRO A 181 -39.45 10.10 0.72
N GLU A 182 -40.38 9.72 1.60
CA GLU A 182 -40.21 9.81 3.05
C GLU A 182 -39.08 8.91 3.55
N THR A 183 -38.93 7.71 2.98
CA THR A 183 -37.80 6.82 3.28
C THR A 183 -36.49 7.41 2.78
N PHE A 184 -36.46 7.99 1.57
CA PHE A 184 -35.25 8.64 1.06
C PHE A 184 -34.79 9.84 1.91
N ALA A 185 -35.71 10.53 2.58
CA ALA A 185 -35.38 11.67 3.45
C ALA A 185 -34.58 11.28 4.70
N LEU A 186 -34.53 9.99 5.05
CA LEU A 186 -33.77 9.46 6.20
C LEU A 186 -32.26 9.35 5.91
N PHE A 187 -31.85 9.29 4.65
CA PHE A 187 -30.44 9.17 4.28
C PHE A 187 -29.75 10.53 4.25
N ASP A 188 -28.47 10.56 4.63
CA ASP A 188 -27.60 11.73 4.50
C ASP A 188 -27.34 12.05 3.03
N PHE A 189 -27.11 11.03 2.22
CA PHE A 189 -27.00 11.13 0.76
C PHE A 189 -27.41 9.81 0.06
N VAL A 190 -27.64 9.90 -1.26
CA VAL A 190 -28.09 8.79 -2.10
C VAL A 190 -27.15 8.63 -3.30
N ASN A 191 -26.53 7.46 -3.38
CA ASN A 191 -25.65 7.02 -4.46
C ASN A 191 -26.52 6.50 -5.64
N VAL A 192 -26.64 7.30 -6.70
CA VAL A 192 -27.49 6.98 -7.86
C VAL A 192 -26.74 6.05 -8.80
N MET A 193 -27.14 4.78 -8.89
CA MET A 193 -26.54 3.80 -9.81
C MET A 193 -26.94 4.06 -11.26
N ALA A 194 -26.29 5.03 -11.91
CA ALA A 194 -26.56 5.47 -13.28
C ALA A 194 -25.74 4.69 -14.34
N TYR A 195 -25.69 3.37 -14.18
CA TYR A 195 -25.00 2.42 -15.06
C TYR A 195 -25.79 1.09 -15.11
N ASP A 196 -25.31 0.13 -15.90
CA ASP A 196 -25.96 -1.18 -16.12
C ASP A 196 -27.43 -1.08 -16.55
N ASN A 197 -27.69 -0.24 -17.54
CA ASN A 197 -28.98 -0.13 -18.22
C ASN A 197 -28.91 -0.64 -19.66
N ASP A 198 -30.04 -1.06 -20.21
CA ASP A 198 -30.21 -1.55 -21.58
C ASP A 198 -31.01 -0.58 -22.47
N GLU A 199 -31.12 0.70 -22.09
CA GLU A 199 -31.89 1.70 -22.87
C GLU A 199 -31.15 2.19 -24.13
N ASP A 200 -29.83 2.02 -24.18
CA ASP A 200 -28.97 2.31 -25.34
C ASP A 200 -28.26 1.02 -25.80
N SER A 201 -28.30 0.79 -27.11
CA SER A 201 -27.65 -0.35 -27.77
C SER A 201 -26.12 -0.21 -27.90
N HIS A 202 -25.53 0.85 -27.36
CA HIS A 202 -24.09 1.13 -27.44
C HIS A 202 -23.48 1.63 -26.13
N SER A 203 -24.24 1.76 -25.04
CA SER A 203 -23.69 2.21 -23.76
C SER A 203 -24.56 1.83 -22.57
N HIS A 204 -23.96 1.13 -21.60
CA HIS A 204 -24.64 0.80 -20.35
C HIS A 204 -24.65 1.98 -19.36
N ALA A 205 -24.00 3.10 -19.70
CA ALA A 205 -23.81 4.25 -18.82
C ALA A 205 -23.62 5.56 -19.60
N ALA A 206 -24.47 5.85 -20.58
CA ALA A 206 -24.41 7.10 -21.34
C ALA A 206 -24.57 8.35 -20.45
N TYR A 207 -24.00 9.48 -20.86
CA TYR A 207 -24.16 10.76 -20.14
C TYR A 207 -25.64 11.15 -19.98
N ASP A 208 -26.45 11.01 -21.03
CA ASP A 208 -27.88 11.35 -21.01
C ASP A 208 -28.67 10.46 -20.03
N TYR A 209 -28.24 9.20 -19.84
CA TYR A 209 -28.83 8.33 -18.83
C TYR A 209 -28.52 8.83 -17.41
N SER A 210 -27.31 9.31 -17.15
CA SER A 210 -26.96 9.95 -15.88
C SER A 210 -27.85 11.18 -15.58
N VAL A 211 -28.07 12.04 -16.56
CA VAL A 211 -28.99 13.20 -16.42
C VAL A 211 -30.41 12.73 -16.13
N LYS A 212 -30.91 11.74 -16.88
CA LYS A 212 -32.26 11.17 -16.69
C LYS A 212 -32.45 10.61 -15.28
N CYS A 213 -31.49 9.85 -14.76
CA CYS A 213 -31.54 9.30 -13.41
C CYS A 213 -31.58 10.41 -12.36
N LEU A 214 -30.67 11.39 -12.43
CA LEU A 214 -30.64 12.52 -11.49
C LEU A 214 -31.96 13.32 -11.52
N ASP A 215 -32.51 13.58 -12.71
CA ASP A 215 -33.82 14.22 -12.87
C ASP A 215 -34.94 13.41 -12.23
N TYR A 216 -34.95 12.08 -12.40
CA TYR A 216 -35.93 11.21 -11.74
C TYR A 216 -35.84 11.29 -10.22
N PHE A 217 -34.65 11.13 -9.65
CA PHE A 217 -34.48 11.16 -8.20
C PHE A 217 -34.79 12.54 -7.60
N SER A 218 -34.40 13.62 -8.27
CA SER A 218 -34.72 14.98 -7.84
C SER A 218 -36.23 15.30 -7.97
N THR A 219 -36.83 15.02 -9.13
CA THR A 219 -38.19 15.49 -9.43
C THR A 219 -39.29 14.54 -8.99
N VAL A 220 -39.07 13.22 -9.07
CA VAL A 220 -40.05 12.19 -8.70
C VAL A 220 -39.87 11.78 -7.24
N LYS A 221 -38.64 11.48 -6.83
CA LYS A 221 -38.33 11.07 -5.45
C LYS A 221 -38.08 12.23 -4.48
N LYS A 222 -38.06 13.47 -4.97
CA LYS A 222 -37.97 14.70 -4.17
C LYS A 222 -36.70 14.79 -3.32
N ILE A 223 -35.62 14.17 -3.77
CA ILE A 223 -34.33 14.21 -3.09
C ILE A 223 -33.65 15.55 -3.40
N PRO A 224 -33.19 16.30 -2.40
CA PRO A 224 -32.41 17.53 -2.61
C PRO A 224 -31.15 17.27 -3.44
N SER A 225 -30.79 18.20 -4.32
CA SER A 225 -29.66 18.02 -5.23
C SER A 225 -28.34 17.78 -4.50
N ASP A 226 -28.12 18.45 -3.37
CA ASP A 226 -26.94 18.31 -2.49
C ASP A 226 -26.84 16.94 -1.80
N LYS A 227 -27.92 16.14 -1.82
CA LYS A 227 -27.94 14.76 -1.34
C LYS A 227 -27.80 13.72 -2.45
N LEU A 228 -27.82 14.11 -3.73
CA LEU A 228 -27.69 13.19 -4.85
C LEU A 228 -26.23 13.04 -5.26
N VAL A 229 -25.71 11.82 -5.24
CA VAL A 229 -24.34 11.49 -5.60
C VAL A 229 -24.37 10.63 -6.87
N LEU A 230 -23.78 11.11 -7.96
CA LEU A 230 -23.87 10.46 -9.28
C LEU A 230 -22.95 9.23 -9.35
N GLY A 231 -23.50 8.03 -9.48
CA GLY A 231 -22.75 6.80 -9.71
C GLY A 231 -22.17 6.71 -11.13
N VAL A 232 -20.89 6.32 -11.23
CA VAL A 232 -20.18 6.08 -12.49
C VAL A 232 -19.45 4.73 -12.48
N PRO A 233 -19.40 4.01 -13.62
CA PRO A 233 -18.73 2.73 -13.72
C PRO A 233 -17.25 2.91 -14.10
N PHE A 234 -16.35 2.17 -13.45
CA PHE A 234 -14.95 2.02 -13.85
C PHE A 234 -14.73 0.74 -14.69
N TYR A 235 -15.78 0.24 -15.32
CA TYR A 235 -15.79 -0.93 -16.18
C TYR A 235 -16.67 -0.69 -17.40
N GLY A 236 -16.60 -1.63 -18.34
CA GLY A 236 -17.47 -1.71 -19.50
C GLY A 236 -18.24 -3.02 -19.61
N ARG A 237 -19.31 -2.97 -20.39
CA ARG A 237 -20.15 -4.11 -20.79
C ARG A 237 -20.06 -4.34 -22.30
N GLY A 238 -20.06 -5.60 -22.70
CA GLY A 238 -20.12 -6.08 -24.07
C GLY A 238 -21.52 -5.95 -24.67
N TYR A 239 -21.54 -5.70 -25.97
CA TYR A 239 -22.74 -5.64 -26.79
C TYR A 239 -22.64 -6.61 -27.96
N THR A 240 -23.76 -7.26 -28.28
CA THR A 240 -23.87 -8.10 -29.47
C THR A 240 -23.80 -7.25 -30.74
N SER A 241 -23.59 -7.88 -31.89
CA SER A 241 -23.64 -7.20 -33.20
C SER A 241 -25.00 -6.54 -33.48
N GLU A 242 -26.05 -7.04 -32.84
CA GLU A 242 -27.43 -6.56 -32.91
C GLU A 242 -27.69 -5.40 -31.94
N GLY A 243 -26.74 -5.11 -31.04
CA GLY A 243 -26.85 -4.03 -30.06
C GLY A 243 -27.49 -4.44 -28.73
N ASP A 244 -27.59 -5.74 -28.45
CA ASP A 244 -28.09 -6.23 -27.17
C ASP A 244 -26.97 -6.26 -26.13
N LEU A 245 -27.27 -5.81 -24.91
CA LEU A 245 -26.34 -5.84 -23.77
C LEU A 245 -26.08 -7.29 -23.33
N ASP A 246 -24.82 -7.70 -23.26
CA ASP A 246 -24.43 -8.97 -22.67
C ASP A 246 -24.20 -8.82 -21.16
N TRP A 247 -25.21 -9.19 -20.37
CA TRP A 247 -25.17 -9.13 -18.90
C TRP A 247 -24.07 -9.97 -18.24
N ASN A 248 -23.49 -10.94 -18.96
CA ASN A 248 -22.39 -11.78 -18.45
C ASN A 248 -21.02 -11.25 -18.87
N SER A 249 -20.98 -10.20 -19.69
CA SER A 249 -19.75 -9.57 -20.11
C SER A 249 -19.35 -8.47 -19.13
N TYR A 250 -18.06 -8.34 -18.91
CA TYR A 250 -17.48 -7.38 -17.98
C TYR A 250 -15.99 -7.19 -18.30
N ARG A 251 -15.52 -5.94 -18.31
CA ARG A 251 -14.10 -5.56 -18.51
C ARG A 251 -13.78 -4.31 -17.70
N SER A 252 -12.74 -4.34 -16.87
CA SER A 252 -12.28 -3.14 -16.17
C SER A 252 -11.74 -2.07 -17.14
N PHE A 253 -11.80 -0.80 -16.75
CA PHE A 253 -11.19 0.30 -17.51
C PHE A 253 -9.68 0.10 -17.64
N ALA A 254 -9.01 -0.35 -16.57
CA ALA A 254 -7.59 -0.69 -16.58
C ALA A 254 -7.24 -1.72 -17.67
N ASP A 255 -8.03 -2.79 -17.82
CA ASP A 255 -7.79 -3.82 -18.84
C ASP A 255 -8.11 -3.35 -20.25
N LEU A 256 -9.02 -2.39 -20.41
CA LEU A 256 -9.27 -1.74 -21.69
C LEU A 256 -8.07 -0.87 -22.09
N LEU A 257 -7.43 -0.16 -21.15
CA LEU A 257 -6.21 0.63 -21.44
C LEU A 257 -5.00 -0.23 -21.78
N LYS A 258 -4.85 -1.41 -21.14
CA LYS A 258 -3.75 -2.34 -21.45
C LYS A 258 -3.79 -2.83 -22.90
N ASP A 259 -4.99 -2.93 -23.49
CA ASP A 259 -5.15 -3.35 -24.88
C ASP A 259 -4.77 -2.25 -25.89
N ASP A 260 -5.13 -0.99 -25.61
CA ASP A 260 -4.84 0.17 -26.45
C ASP A 260 -4.91 1.45 -25.61
N ALA A 261 -3.81 2.21 -25.53
CA ALA A 261 -3.74 3.44 -24.73
C ALA A 261 -4.73 4.52 -25.19
N ASP A 262 -5.12 4.53 -26.47
CA ASP A 262 -6.14 5.46 -26.98
C ASP A 262 -7.52 5.21 -26.35
N ASN A 263 -7.76 4.05 -25.75
CA ASN A 263 -8.98 3.74 -25.01
C ASN A 263 -9.21 4.69 -23.83
N TYR A 264 -8.18 5.42 -23.39
CA TYR A 264 -8.30 6.47 -22.39
C TYR A 264 -9.34 7.53 -22.75
N SER A 265 -9.45 7.89 -24.04
CA SER A 265 -10.39 8.93 -24.50
C SER A 265 -11.60 8.38 -25.26
N ARG A 266 -11.80 7.06 -25.27
CA ARG A 266 -12.91 6.40 -25.97
C ARG A 266 -13.95 5.91 -24.98
N ASP A 267 -15.17 5.69 -25.45
CA ASP A 267 -16.27 5.07 -24.67
C ASP A 267 -16.63 3.67 -25.19
N SER A 268 -15.90 3.16 -26.20
CA SER A 268 -16.11 1.81 -26.71
C SER A 268 -14.85 1.25 -27.36
N TYR A 269 -14.65 -0.06 -27.22
CA TYR A 269 -13.53 -0.79 -27.82
C TYR A 269 -13.86 -2.28 -27.92
N ASN A 270 -13.63 -2.88 -29.09
CA ASN A 270 -13.82 -4.32 -29.33
C ASN A 270 -15.17 -4.90 -28.85
N GLY A 271 -16.26 -4.15 -29.09
CA GLY A 271 -17.61 -4.57 -28.71
C GLY A 271 -17.97 -4.32 -27.23
N TYR A 272 -17.06 -3.78 -26.42
CA TYR A 272 -17.35 -3.28 -25.08
C TYR A 272 -17.61 -1.78 -25.12
N ALA A 273 -18.61 -1.33 -24.35
CA ALA A 273 -18.91 0.06 -24.08
C ALA A 273 -18.64 0.38 -22.61
N TYR A 274 -17.99 1.50 -22.34
CA TYR A 274 -17.53 1.97 -21.03
C TYR A 274 -17.57 3.52 -20.99
N ASN A 275 -17.02 4.14 -19.95
CA ASN A 275 -16.81 5.59 -19.90
C ASN A 275 -15.31 5.89 -19.83
N GLY A 276 -14.75 6.46 -20.89
CA GLY A 276 -13.38 6.99 -20.90
C GLY A 276 -13.31 8.36 -20.22
N ALA A 277 -12.09 8.92 -20.17
CA ALA A 277 -11.77 10.15 -19.46
C ALA A 277 -12.61 11.36 -19.91
N GLU A 278 -12.93 11.47 -21.20
CA GLU A 278 -13.75 12.59 -21.70
C GLU A 278 -15.18 12.57 -21.15
N THR A 279 -15.82 11.39 -21.14
CA THR A 279 -17.17 11.23 -20.59
C THR A 279 -17.16 11.29 -19.07
N MET A 280 -16.11 10.75 -18.43
CA MET A 280 -15.92 10.87 -16.99
C MET A 280 -15.82 12.33 -16.55
N LYS A 281 -15.02 13.14 -17.25
CA LYS A 281 -14.94 14.58 -17.01
C LYS A 281 -16.30 15.27 -17.14
N LYS A 282 -17.08 14.97 -18.18
CA LYS A 282 -18.43 15.55 -18.36
C LYS A 282 -19.37 15.18 -17.20
N LYS A 283 -19.30 13.93 -16.72
CA LYS A 283 -20.10 13.47 -15.57
C LYS A 283 -19.66 14.11 -14.26
N ALA A 284 -18.36 14.29 -14.04
CA ALA A 284 -17.84 15.03 -12.90
C ALA A 284 -18.23 16.52 -12.93
N GLU A 285 -18.20 17.17 -14.10
CA GLU A 285 -18.74 18.54 -14.25
C GLU A 285 -20.25 18.61 -13.98
N LEU A 286 -21.01 17.60 -14.39
CA LEU A 286 -22.44 17.50 -14.06
C LEU A 286 -22.65 17.39 -12.55
N ALA A 287 -21.84 16.55 -11.89
CA ALA A 287 -21.91 16.27 -10.45
C ALA A 287 -21.69 17.51 -9.56
N LYS A 288 -21.02 18.56 -10.05
CA LYS A 288 -20.90 19.85 -9.33
C LYS A 288 -22.25 20.53 -9.02
N ASN A 289 -23.31 20.18 -9.74
CA ASN A 289 -24.66 20.69 -9.47
C ASN A 289 -25.42 19.83 -8.44
N TYR A 290 -24.77 18.81 -7.90
CA TYR A 290 -25.33 17.81 -6.99
C TYR A 290 -24.38 17.57 -5.80
N GLY A 291 -24.66 16.56 -5.00
CA GLY A 291 -23.91 16.21 -3.80
C GLY A 291 -22.54 15.58 -4.06
N GLY A 292 -22.25 15.14 -5.30
CA GLY A 292 -20.96 14.58 -5.68
C GLY A 292 -21.04 13.42 -6.66
N ILE A 293 -20.04 12.56 -6.62
CA ILE A 293 -19.89 11.40 -7.50
C ILE A 293 -19.57 10.13 -6.69
N MET A 294 -20.07 8.99 -7.17
CA MET A 294 -19.87 7.68 -6.59
C MET A 294 -19.26 6.75 -7.65
N ILE A 295 -18.36 5.86 -7.24
CA ILE A 295 -17.57 5.02 -8.14
C ILE A 295 -17.82 3.54 -7.86
N TRP A 296 -18.27 2.82 -8.88
CA TRP A 296 -18.28 1.34 -8.89
C TRP A 296 -17.33 0.80 -9.97
N GLU A 297 -16.21 0.17 -9.63
CA GLU A 297 -15.56 0.21 -8.31
C GLU A 297 -14.05 0.49 -8.43
N LEU A 298 -13.43 0.88 -7.31
CA LEU A 298 -12.12 1.53 -7.26
C LEU A 298 -10.98 0.69 -7.87
N THR A 299 -11.07 -0.64 -7.80
CA THR A 299 -10.00 -1.56 -8.23
C THR A 299 -9.92 -1.73 -9.75
N GLN A 300 -10.91 -1.18 -10.47
CA GLN A 300 -11.04 -1.28 -11.92
C GLN A 300 -10.40 -0.10 -12.65
N ASP A 301 -9.93 0.90 -11.90
CA ASP A 301 -9.30 2.08 -12.44
C ASP A 301 -7.89 1.80 -12.98
N ALA A 302 -7.47 2.63 -13.92
CA ALA A 302 -6.06 2.72 -14.28
C ALA A 302 -5.27 3.49 -13.20
N ARG A 303 -3.95 3.33 -13.19
CA ARG A 303 -3.05 4.00 -12.23
C ARG A 303 -2.39 5.23 -12.84
N GLY A 304 -1.89 6.12 -11.96
CA GLY A 304 -1.14 7.31 -12.36
C GLY A 304 -1.96 8.34 -13.13
N GLU A 305 -1.37 8.97 -14.15
CA GLU A 305 -2.05 10.02 -14.96
C GLU A 305 -3.28 9.52 -15.72
N SER A 306 -3.39 8.21 -15.96
CA SER A 306 -4.50 7.61 -16.70
C SER A 306 -5.70 7.25 -15.83
N SER A 307 -5.66 7.52 -14.52
CA SER A 307 -6.76 7.24 -13.59
C SER A 307 -8.02 8.08 -13.88
N LEU A 308 -9.18 7.43 -13.87
CA LEU A 308 -10.49 8.08 -13.90
C LEU A 308 -10.83 8.76 -12.57
N LEU A 309 -10.43 8.18 -11.43
CA LEU A 309 -10.56 8.82 -10.12
C LEU A 309 -9.84 10.18 -10.12
N ARG A 310 -8.65 10.25 -10.72
CA ARG A 310 -7.91 11.50 -10.85
C ARG A 310 -8.58 12.50 -11.80
N VAL A 311 -9.22 12.02 -12.88
CA VAL A 311 -10.04 12.89 -13.75
C VAL A 311 -11.19 13.49 -12.95
N ILE A 312 -11.84 12.70 -12.10
CA ILE A 312 -12.93 13.12 -11.23
C ILE A 312 -12.44 14.19 -10.25
N ASP A 313 -11.38 13.92 -9.48
CA ASP A 313 -10.83 14.83 -8.47
C ASP A 313 -10.47 16.19 -9.09
N ARG A 314 -9.67 16.18 -10.17
CA ARG A 314 -9.29 17.39 -10.93
C ARG A 314 -10.49 18.19 -11.40
N THR A 315 -11.54 17.49 -11.82
CA THR A 315 -12.74 18.14 -12.32
C THR A 315 -13.51 18.78 -11.18
N LEU A 316 -13.78 18.06 -10.08
CA LEU A 316 -14.65 18.51 -8.99
C LEU A 316 -14.02 19.64 -8.17
N TYR A 317 -12.79 19.45 -7.71
CA TYR A 317 -12.14 20.40 -6.81
C TYR A 317 -11.34 21.46 -7.55
N GLY A 318 -11.37 21.40 -8.88
CA GLY A 318 -10.60 22.32 -9.70
C GLY A 318 -9.13 22.26 -9.29
N SER A 319 -8.62 21.06 -9.02
CA SER A 319 -7.21 20.88 -8.73
C SER A 319 -6.39 21.12 -10.02
N ALA A 320 -6.27 22.38 -10.43
CA ALA A 320 -4.97 22.99 -10.21
C ALA A 320 -4.66 22.66 -8.76
N SER A 321 -3.78 21.69 -8.49
CA SER A 321 -3.08 21.72 -7.22
C SER A 321 -2.83 23.18 -6.92
N ALA A 322 -3.06 23.70 -5.70
CA ALA A 322 -2.41 24.95 -5.31
C ALA A 322 -0.98 24.80 -5.85
N VAL A 323 -0.66 25.53 -6.93
CA VAL A 323 0.45 25.11 -7.77
C VAL A 323 1.61 25.51 -6.90
N ARG A 324 2.21 24.57 -6.15
CA ARG A 324 3.12 24.89 -5.05
C ARG A 324 4.05 26.00 -5.52
N GLY A 325 3.89 27.18 -4.93
CA GLY A 325 4.54 28.43 -5.30
C GLY A 325 3.67 29.50 -5.98
N ASP A 326 2.41 29.26 -6.32
CA ASP A 326 1.47 30.21 -6.92
C ASP A 326 0.89 31.15 -5.85
N VAL A 327 1.75 32.03 -5.32
CA VAL A 327 1.34 32.99 -4.28
C VAL A 327 0.46 34.12 -4.82
N ASN A 328 0.38 34.25 -6.14
CA ASN A 328 -0.37 35.32 -6.80
C ASN A 328 -1.78 34.85 -7.24
N GLY A 329 -2.04 33.54 -7.25
CA GLY A 329 -3.33 32.92 -7.50
C GLY A 329 -3.75 32.98 -8.98
N ASP A 330 -2.80 33.01 -9.90
CA ASP A 330 -3.07 33.03 -11.35
C ASP A 330 -3.18 31.63 -11.96
N GLY A 331 -2.97 30.58 -11.16
CA GLY A 331 -3.04 29.19 -11.55
C GLY A 331 -1.73 28.64 -12.12
N GLU A 332 -0.62 29.37 -12.06
CA GLU A 332 0.71 28.94 -12.48
C GLU A 332 1.78 29.33 -11.45
N PHE A 333 2.72 28.43 -11.14
CA PHE A 333 3.92 28.81 -10.40
C PHE A 333 4.97 29.39 -11.38
N SER A 334 5.18 30.70 -11.31
CA SER A 334 6.01 31.45 -12.26
C SER A 334 6.93 32.48 -11.59
N VAL A 335 7.73 33.18 -12.40
CA VAL A 335 8.56 34.30 -11.92
C VAL A 335 7.70 35.43 -11.32
N ALA A 336 6.43 35.53 -11.71
CA ALA A 336 5.50 36.50 -11.13
C ALA A 336 5.29 36.24 -9.63
N ASP A 337 5.21 34.98 -9.23
CA ASP A 337 5.00 34.55 -7.85
C ASP A 337 6.19 34.81 -6.95
N VAL A 338 7.39 34.43 -7.41
CA VAL A 338 8.64 34.77 -6.72
C VAL A 338 8.80 36.29 -6.58
N THR A 339 8.36 37.06 -7.59
CA THR A 339 8.39 38.53 -7.54
C THR A 339 7.35 39.08 -6.56
N ALA A 340 6.18 38.45 -6.48
CA ALA A 340 5.11 38.80 -5.55
C ALA A 340 5.56 38.54 -4.10
N LEU A 341 6.09 37.35 -3.80
CA LEU A 341 6.65 37.03 -2.50
C LEU A 341 7.82 37.98 -2.14
N GLN A 342 8.75 38.20 -3.06
CA GLN A 342 9.88 39.12 -2.82
C GLN A 342 9.39 40.54 -2.51
N SER A 343 8.38 41.03 -3.24
CA SER A 343 7.82 42.37 -3.05
C SER A 343 7.06 42.48 -1.73
N TRP A 344 6.37 41.42 -1.32
CA TRP A 344 5.71 41.30 -0.03
C TRP A 344 6.71 41.29 1.14
N LEU A 345 7.78 40.48 1.06
CA LEU A 345 8.87 40.45 2.05
C LEU A 345 9.57 41.81 2.21
N LEU A 346 9.68 42.57 1.11
CA LEU A 346 10.21 43.94 1.11
C LEU A 346 9.20 45.01 1.54
N LYS A 347 7.99 44.63 1.96
CA LYS A 347 6.88 45.51 2.38
C LYS A 347 6.47 46.52 1.29
N LYS A 348 6.58 46.14 0.02
CA LYS A 348 6.14 46.95 -1.12
C LYS A 348 4.72 46.63 -1.57
N GLU A 349 4.31 45.39 -1.43
CA GLU A 349 2.94 44.91 -1.68
C GLU A 349 2.24 44.56 -0.37
N THR A 350 0.90 44.63 -0.35
CA THR A 350 0.12 44.50 0.90
C THR A 350 -0.49 43.12 1.14
N ALA A 351 -0.62 42.26 0.12
CA ALA A 351 -1.21 40.93 0.27
C ALA A 351 -0.75 39.97 -0.84
N LEU A 352 -0.58 38.68 -0.49
CA LEU A 352 -0.49 37.55 -1.41
C LEU A 352 -1.89 36.92 -1.52
N ALA A 353 -2.22 36.34 -2.68
CA ALA A 353 -3.53 35.73 -2.91
C ALA A 353 -3.64 34.39 -2.17
N ASP A 354 -2.57 33.61 -2.19
CA ASP A 354 -2.40 32.36 -1.46
C ASP A 354 -1.02 32.36 -0.81
N TRP A 355 -0.93 32.74 0.46
CA TRP A 355 0.38 32.78 1.11
C TRP A 355 0.87 31.38 1.44
N GLN A 356 -0.03 30.44 1.70
CA GLN A 356 0.29 29.05 2.03
C GLN A 356 0.91 28.32 0.84
N ALA A 357 0.51 28.64 -0.39
CA ALA A 357 1.17 28.13 -1.58
C ALA A 357 2.67 28.47 -1.64
N GLY A 358 3.11 29.54 -0.96
CA GLY A 358 4.50 29.97 -0.93
C GLY A 358 5.34 29.39 0.21
N ASP A 359 4.74 28.68 1.17
CA ASP A 359 5.43 28.02 2.30
C ASP A 359 6.10 26.73 1.79
N PHE A 360 7.38 26.84 1.42
CA PHE A 360 8.11 25.76 0.75
C PHE A 360 8.87 24.87 1.72
N ASP A 361 9.20 25.34 2.92
CA ASP A 361 9.82 24.53 3.97
C ASP A 361 8.82 24.00 5.02
N GLU A 362 7.53 24.31 4.86
CA GLU A 362 6.40 23.78 5.63
C GLU A 362 6.50 24.12 7.12
N ASP A 363 7.15 25.24 7.44
CA ASP A 363 7.35 25.70 8.82
C ASP A 363 6.18 26.56 9.35
N GLY A 364 5.19 26.84 8.49
CA GLY A 364 4.01 27.63 8.81
C GLY A 364 4.26 29.13 8.81
N ALA A 365 5.41 29.60 8.33
CA ALA A 365 5.78 30.98 8.12
C ALA A 365 6.14 31.24 6.65
N LEU A 366 6.18 32.51 6.27
CA LEU A 366 6.58 32.93 4.94
C LEU A 366 7.75 33.89 5.05
N ASP A 367 8.94 33.45 4.70
CA ASP A 367 10.17 34.20 4.87
C ASP A 367 11.16 34.09 3.70
N VAL A 368 12.43 34.39 3.96
CA VAL A 368 13.47 34.38 2.93
C VAL A 368 13.89 32.96 2.52
N PHE A 369 13.70 31.95 3.36
CA PHE A 369 13.98 30.55 3.08
C PHE A 369 13.00 30.03 2.03
N ASP A 370 11.70 30.31 2.19
CA ASP A 370 10.67 30.06 1.17
C ASP A 370 10.99 30.70 -0.16
N LEU A 371 11.37 31.98 -0.14
CA LEU A 371 11.74 32.69 -1.37
C LEU A 371 12.93 32.03 -2.08
N VAL A 372 13.87 31.45 -1.33
CA VAL A 372 15.01 30.71 -1.89
C VAL A 372 14.54 29.39 -2.49
N LEU A 373 13.70 28.63 -1.79
CA LEU A 373 13.15 27.35 -2.26
C LEU A 373 12.23 27.53 -3.47
N MET A 374 11.39 28.56 -3.49
CA MET A 374 10.59 28.92 -4.66
C MET A 374 11.48 29.30 -5.86
N LYS A 375 12.55 30.06 -5.65
CA LYS A 375 13.51 30.34 -6.73
C LYS A 375 14.18 29.06 -7.25
N GLN A 376 14.55 28.16 -6.35
CA GLN A 376 15.11 26.86 -6.73
C GLN A 376 14.11 26.06 -7.56
N ALA A 377 12.85 25.99 -7.13
CA ALA A 377 11.79 25.27 -7.82
C ALA A 377 11.42 25.88 -9.19
N LEU A 378 11.43 27.21 -9.36
CA LEU A 378 11.29 27.83 -10.71
C LEU A 378 12.47 27.56 -11.64
N THR A 379 13.66 27.38 -11.07
CA THR A 379 14.86 27.03 -11.83
C THR A 379 15.01 25.52 -12.02
N ALA A 380 14.28 24.72 -11.26
CA ALA A 380 14.12 23.28 -11.45
C ALA A 380 13.13 23.08 -12.58
N ALA A 381 13.63 22.97 -13.81
CA ALA A 381 12.84 22.43 -14.89
C ALA A 381 12.24 21.08 -14.43
N SER A 382 10.95 20.80 -14.68
CA SER A 382 10.37 19.46 -14.50
C SER A 382 11.41 18.44 -14.96
N PRO A 383 11.88 17.51 -14.10
CA PRO A 383 13.02 16.70 -14.42
C PRO A 383 12.72 15.98 -15.74
N LYS A 384 13.39 16.42 -16.80
CA LYS A 384 13.26 15.77 -18.09
C LYS A 384 13.87 14.41 -17.87
N LYS A 385 13.11 13.35 -18.10
CA LYS A 385 13.64 11.99 -18.13
C LYS A 385 14.87 11.95 -19.05
N HIS A 386 16.07 11.97 -18.49
CA HIS A 386 17.29 11.86 -19.26
C HIS A 386 17.68 10.39 -19.34
N ILE A 387 17.53 9.83 -20.53
CA ILE A 387 18.00 8.48 -20.81
C ILE A 387 19.47 8.57 -21.20
N VAL A 388 20.35 8.06 -20.35
CA VAL A 388 21.80 8.03 -20.57
C VAL A 388 22.20 6.59 -20.84
N THR A 389 22.60 6.29 -22.08
CA THR A 389 23.20 4.98 -22.38
C THR A 389 24.70 5.04 -22.14
N VAL A 390 25.22 4.17 -21.28
CA VAL A 390 26.66 4.07 -20.99
C VAL A 390 27.22 2.76 -21.55
N THR A 391 28.45 2.82 -22.03
CA THR A 391 29.12 1.70 -22.75
C THR A 391 30.50 1.34 -22.18
N ASN A 392 30.98 2.10 -21.21
CA ASN A 392 32.24 1.87 -20.52
C ASN A 392 32.19 2.38 -19.07
N THR A 393 33.18 1.98 -18.26
CA THR A 393 33.21 2.31 -16.83
C THR A 393 33.29 3.82 -16.56
N ALA A 394 33.99 4.61 -17.39
CA ALA A 394 34.12 6.04 -17.16
C ALA A 394 32.76 6.75 -17.30
N GLU A 395 32.01 6.41 -18.35
CA GLU A 395 30.64 6.89 -18.57
C GLU A 395 29.70 6.46 -17.44
N LEU A 396 29.79 5.19 -16.99
CA LEU A 396 28.98 4.69 -15.89
C LEU A 396 29.20 5.49 -14.59
N TYR A 397 30.47 5.73 -14.21
CA TYR A 397 30.76 6.55 -13.03
C TYR A 397 30.25 7.97 -13.17
N GLU A 398 30.40 8.58 -14.34
CA GLU A 398 29.96 9.95 -14.57
C GLU A 398 28.42 10.05 -14.54
N ALA A 399 27.73 9.09 -15.14
CA ALA A 399 26.27 9.03 -15.14
C ALA A 399 25.71 8.85 -13.72
N VAL A 400 26.21 7.88 -12.96
CA VAL A 400 25.71 7.61 -11.60
C VAL A 400 26.01 8.78 -10.65
N ARG A 401 27.22 9.37 -10.74
CA ARG A 401 27.61 10.51 -9.90
C ARG A 401 26.78 11.77 -10.17
N ASN A 402 26.35 11.97 -11.40
CA ASN A 402 25.59 13.15 -11.82
C ASN A 402 24.09 12.85 -11.98
N ALA A 403 23.63 11.71 -11.46
CA ALA A 403 22.23 11.32 -11.58
C ALA A 403 21.33 12.34 -10.88
N ALA A 404 20.16 12.57 -11.46
CA ALA A 404 19.11 13.42 -10.93
C ALA A 404 17.76 12.68 -10.98
N PRO A 405 16.73 13.13 -10.24
CA PRO A 405 15.38 12.57 -10.32
C PRO A 405 14.92 12.33 -11.76
N ALA A 406 14.24 11.21 -11.99
CA ALA A 406 13.77 10.72 -13.30
C ALA A 406 14.84 10.23 -14.30
N ASP A 407 16.14 10.30 -13.97
CA ASP A 407 17.18 9.79 -14.86
C ASP A 407 17.09 8.27 -15.06
N VAL A 408 17.37 7.82 -16.28
CA VAL A 408 17.46 6.39 -16.62
C VAL A 408 18.81 6.12 -17.25
N ILE A 409 19.72 5.55 -16.45
CA ILE A 409 21.06 5.14 -16.85
C ILE A 409 20.99 3.71 -17.36
N LYS A 410 21.08 3.53 -18.68
CA LYS A 410 21.07 2.22 -19.35
C LYS A 410 22.49 1.75 -19.62
N VAL A 411 22.88 0.65 -19.00
CA VAL A 411 24.23 0.10 -19.08
C VAL A 411 24.29 -0.98 -20.17
N ALA A 412 25.04 -0.73 -21.23
CA ALA A 412 25.21 -1.69 -22.32
C ALA A 412 25.94 -2.96 -21.82
N SER A 413 25.64 -4.09 -22.45
CA SER A 413 26.28 -5.39 -22.17
C SER A 413 27.81 -5.31 -22.25
N GLY A 414 28.49 -6.04 -21.36
CA GLY A 414 29.95 -6.05 -21.26
C GLY A 414 30.44 -6.04 -19.83
N THR A 415 31.75 -6.15 -19.65
CA THR A 415 32.40 -6.11 -18.33
C THR A 415 32.95 -4.72 -18.04
N TYR A 416 32.53 -4.14 -16.92
CA TYR A 416 32.91 -2.83 -16.42
C TYR A 416 33.90 -3.02 -15.26
N ASP A 417 35.14 -2.59 -15.49
CA ASP A 417 36.21 -2.66 -14.50
C ASP A 417 36.02 -1.60 -13.40
N CYS A 418 35.57 -2.04 -12.23
CA CYS A 418 35.29 -1.22 -11.06
C CYS A 418 36.45 -1.22 -10.03
N THR A 419 37.66 -1.63 -10.43
CA THR A 419 38.84 -1.70 -9.53
C THR A 419 39.27 -0.34 -8.98
N ALA A 420 39.10 0.74 -9.76
CA ALA A 420 39.65 2.04 -9.42
C ALA A 420 38.88 2.76 -8.31
N LYS A 421 37.56 2.53 -8.19
CA LYS A 421 36.66 3.16 -7.21
C LYS A 421 35.29 2.46 -7.20
N THR A 422 34.56 2.59 -6.11
CA THR A 422 33.16 2.16 -6.02
C THR A 422 32.26 3.05 -6.89
N ILE A 423 31.25 2.46 -7.53
CA ILE A 423 30.16 3.21 -8.16
C ILE A 423 29.26 3.69 -7.02
N ALA A 424 29.16 5.00 -6.81
CA ALA A 424 28.45 5.54 -5.67
C ALA A 424 27.67 6.81 -6.02
N SER A 425 26.53 7.00 -5.36
CA SER A 425 25.71 8.21 -5.47
C SER A 425 24.97 8.51 -4.17
N GLU A 426 24.91 9.79 -3.84
CA GLU A 426 24.08 10.40 -2.77
C GLU A 426 22.87 11.13 -3.36
N ALA A 427 22.64 11.02 -4.68
CA ALA A 427 21.53 11.72 -5.32
C ALA A 427 20.20 11.06 -5.00
N ASP A 428 19.18 11.86 -4.68
CA ASP A 428 17.84 11.36 -4.40
C ASP A 428 16.99 11.34 -5.66
N GLY A 429 16.23 10.26 -5.85
CA GLY A 429 15.03 10.25 -6.66
C GLY A 429 13.82 10.72 -5.86
N THR A 430 12.63 10.48 -6.38
CA THR A 430 11.36 10.63 -5.65
C THR A 430 10.41 9.52 -6.04
N ALA A 431 9.30 9.35 -5.32
CA ALA A 431 8.26 8.37 -5.65
C ALA A 431 7.79 8.46 -7.11
N ASP A 432 7.58 9.68 -7.62
CA ASP A 432 7.10 9.92 -8.99
C ASP A 432 8.24 9.93 -10.03
N ALA A 433 9.48 10.08 -9.60
CA ALA A 433 10.65 10.26 -10.45
C ALA A 433 11.89 9.55 -9.87
N PRO A 434 11.88 8.20 -9.78
CA PRO A 434 13.01 7.45 -9.27
C PRO A 434 14.22 7.57 -10.20
N ILE A 435 15.41 7.39 -9.65
CA ILE A 435 16.65 7.27 -10.43
C ILE A 435 16.83 5.81 -10.81
N THR A 436 16.87 5.50 -12.10
CA THR A 436 16.99 4.11 -12.58
C THR A 436 18.39 3.84 -13.12
N LEU A 437 19.09 2.84 -12.58
CA LEU A 437 20.29 2.24 -13.15
C LEU A 437 19.96 0.82 -13.60
N CYS A 438 19.88 0.59 -14.92
CA CYS A 438 19.42 -0.70 -15.44
C CYS A 438 20.28 -1.25 -16.59
N ALA A 439 20.19 -2.56 -16.81
CA ALA A 439 20.70 -3.17 -18.03
C ALA A 439 20.03 -2.56 -19.27
N LEU A 440 20.82 -2.33 -20.32
CA LEU A 440 20.29 -1.96 -21.63
C LEU A 440 19.58 -3.16 -22.30
N ASP A 441 20.15 -4.35 -22.15
CA ASP A 441 19.61 -5.63 -22.64
C ASP A 441 19.59 -6.63 -21.46
N PRO A 442 18.42 -6.93 -20.88
CA PRO A 442 18.32 -7.88 -19.77
C PRO A 442 18.71 -9.32 -20.13
N SER A 443 18.76 -9.67 -21.41
CA SER A 443 19.18 -11.01 -21.85
C SER A 443 20.70 -11.20 -21.93
N ASP A 444 21.45 -10.09 -21.86
CA ASP A 444 22.91 -10.05 -21.80
C ASP A 444 23.34 -8.93 -20.81
N PRO A 445 23.16 -9.16 -19.50
CA PRO A 445 23.29 -8.11 -18.51
C PRO A 445 24.75 -7.62 -18.35
N PRO A 446 24.96 -6.34 -17.98
CA PRO A 446 26.28 -5.78 -17.74
C PRO A 446 26.90 -6.36 -16.47
N VAL A 447 28.20 -6.66 -16.53
CA VAL A 447 28.98 -7.21 -15.41
C VAL A 447 29.83 -6.12 -14.79
N LEU A 448 29.48 -5.69 -13.58
CA LEU A 448 30.20 -4.74 -12.76
C LEU A 448 31.19 -5.50 -11.87
N ALA A 449 32.48 -5.47 -12.23
CA ALA A 449 33.51 -6.31 -11.61
C ALA A 449 34.45 -5.49 -10.73
N GLY A 450 34.53 -5.83 -9.45
CA GLY A 450 35.54 -5.28 -8.53
C GLY A 450 36.95 -5.84 -8.77
N GLN A 451 37.88 -5.48 -7.90
CA GLN A 451 39.28 -5.91 -8.00
C GLN A 451 39.45 -7.40 -7.69
N ASP A 452 39.00 -7.81 -6.51
CA ASP A 452 39.03 -9.18 -6.01
C ASP A 452 38.11 -9.25 -4.78
N THR A 453 37.94 -10.46 -4.25
CA THR A 453 37.05 -10.72 -3.12
C THR A 453 37.50 -10.11 -1.79
N GLU A 454 38.73 -9.58 -1.66
CA GLU A 454 39.22 -8.98 -0.42
C GLU A 454 38.90 -7.48 -0.33
N HIS A 455 38.49 -6.84 -1.43
CA HIS A 455 38.43 -5.39 -1.52
C HIS A 455 37.05 -4.83 -1.93
N GLY A 456 36.56 -3.88 -1.14
CA GLY A 456 35.57 -2.87 -1.52
C GLY A 456 34.19 -3.37 -1.93
N TYR A 457 33.34 -2.41 -2.32
CA TYR A 457 31.99 -2.64 -2.83
C TYR A 457 31.95 -2.22 -4.29
N VAL A 458 31.10 -2.87 -5.10
CA VAL A 458 30.91 -2.45 -6.50
C VAL A 458 29.94 -1.27 -6.57
N LEU A 459 28.83 -1.34 -5.83
CA LEU A 459 27.79 -0.32 -5.82
C LEU A 459 27.46 0.11 -4.39
N HIS A 460 27.43 1.43 -4.15
CA HIS A 460 27.09 2.04 -2.86
C HIS A 460 26.10 3.19 -3.06
N ILE A 461 24.84 2.96 -2.70
CA ILE A 461 23.77 3.96 -2.85
C ILE A 461 23.46 4.56 -1.48
N MET A 462 23.40 5.88 -1.47
CA MET A 462 23.25 6.72 -0.29
C MET A 462 22.08 7.71 -0.43
N GLY A 463 21.41 7.71 -1.58
CA GLY A 463 20.23 8.55 -1.83
C GLY A 463 18.98 7.69 -2.00
N ASP A 464 17.83 8.34 -1.95
CA ASP A 464 16.54 7.67 -1.91
C ASP A 464 16.00 7.34 -3.31
N TRP A 465 15.01 6.45 -3.38
CA TRP A 465 14.23 6.16 -4.59
C TRP A 465 15.08 5.76 -5.81
N TRP A 466 16.07 4.89 -5.59
CA TRP A 466 16.81 4.25 -6.68
C TRP A 466 16.14 2.96 -7.16
N VAL A 467 16.24 2.68 -8.45
CA VAL A 467 15.91 1.38 -9.03
C VAL A 467 17.16 0.81 -9.69
N LEU A 468 17.67 -0.30 -9.15
CA LEU A 468 18.83 -1.04 -9.62
C LEU A 468 18.34 -2.33 -10.28
N ASP A 469 18.36 -2.40 -11.62
CA ASP A 469 17.64 -3.44 -12.37
C ASP A 469 18.51 -4.20 -13.38
N GLY A 470 18.60 -5.52 -13.24
CA GLY A 470 19.24 -6.39 -14.23
C GLY A 470 20.77 -6.31 -14.23
N LEU A 471 21.40 -5.95 -13.11
CA LEU A 471 22.85 -5.78 -13.01
C LEU A 471 23.52 -7.04 -12.48
N VAL A 472 24.72 -7.34 -12.98
CA VAL A 472 25.58 -8.40 -12.43
C VAL A 472 26.71 -7.75 -11.63
N CYS A 473 26.87 -8.06 -10.34
CA CYS A 473 28.04 -7.61 -9.56
C CYS A 473 28.90 -8.79 -9.12
N THR A 474 30.22 -8.66 -9.31
CA THR A 474 31.14 -9.76 -9.00
C THR A 474 32.54 -9.31 -8.60
N ASN A 475 33.31 -10.23 -8.00
CA ASN A 475 34.74 -10.08 -7.74
C ASN A 475 35.07 -8.87 -6.84
N CYS A 476 34.30 -8.70 -5.77
CA CYS A 476 34.45 -7.65 -4.75
C CYS A 476 34.22 -8.23 -3.35
N GLN A 477 34.48 -7.45 -2.30
CA GLN A 477 34.15 -7.86 -0.94
C GLN A 477 32.63 -7.92 -0.73
N LYS A 478 31.90 -6.86 -1.11
CA LYS A 478 30.43 -6.81 -1.06
C LYS A 478 29.86 -6.35 -2.40
N GLY A 479 28.67 -6.84 -2.75
CA GLY A 479 28.01 -6.50 -4.03
C GLY A 479 27.45 -5.08 -4.01
N ILE A 480 26.27 -4.94 -3.39
CA ILE A 480 25.50 -3.69 -3.32
C ILE A 480 25.34 -3.31 -1.84
N VAL A 481 25.65 -2.07 -1.50
CA VAL A 481 25.47 -1.51 -0.16
C VAL A 481 24.51 -0.32 -0.24
N LEU A 482 23.51 -0.32 0.62
CA LEU A 482 22.62 0.80 0.88
C LEU A 482 22.95 1.31 2.28
N ASP A 483 23.33 2.58 2.39
CA ASP A 483 23.48 3.28 3.66
C ASP A 483 22.55 4.50 3.62
N HIS A 484 21.72 4.70 4.64
CA HIS A 484 20.74 5.81 4.74
C HIS A 484 19.94 6.09 3.46
N SER A 485 19.53 5.02 2.77
CA SER A 485 18.77 5.09 1.52
C SER A 485 17.38 4.52 1.77
N ASP A 486 16.35 5.30 1.46
CA ASP A 486 14.96 4.88 1.59
C ASP A 486 14.32 4.57 0.23
N HIS A 487 13.41 3.61 0.21
CA HIS A 487 12.63 3.23 -0.98
C HIS A 487 13.44 2.74 -2.19
N THR A 488 14.70 2.34 -1.99
CA THR A 488 15.54 1.79 -3.07
C THR A 488 15.15 0.34 -3.39
N VAL A 489 15.02 0.04 -4.68
CA VAL A 489 14.68 -1.29 -5.20
C VAL A 489 15.88 -1.89 -5.94
N ILE A 490 16.35 -3.05 -5.48
CA ILE A 490 17.30 -3.92 -6.18
C ILE A 490 16.50 -5.05 -6.81
N GLN A 491 16.47 -5.17 -8.13
CA GLN A 491 15.67 -6.20 -8.81
C GLN A 491 16.36 -6.88 -9.99
N ASN A 492 16.01 -8.13 -10.25
CA ASN A 492 16.51 -8.93 -11.40
C ASN A 492 18.04 -9.01 -11.49
N CYS A 493 18.75 -8.80 -10.38
CA CYS A 493 20.21 -8.76 -10.36
C CYS A 493 20.82 -10.15 -10.15
N GLU A 494 22.11 -10.29 -10.47
CA GLU A 494 22.93 -11.45 -10.12
C GLU A 494 24.16 -10.99 -9.33
N LEU A 495 24.34 -11.52 -8.13
CA LEU A 495 25.43 -11.13 -7.23
C LEU A 495 26.27 -12.35 -6.89
N TYR A 496 27.53 -12.38 -7.32
CA TYR A 496 28.35 -13.56 -7.11
C TYR A 496 29.86 -13.39 -7.00
N LYS A 497 30.52 -14.39 -6.42
CA LYS A 497 31.96 -14.40 -6.15
C LYS A 497 32.35 -13.20 -5.28
N LEU A 498 31.79 -13.20 -4.07
CA LEU A 498 31.89 -12.10 -3.12
C LEU A 498 32.66 -12.54 -1.87
N GLY A 499 33.45 -11.63 -1.30
CA GLY A 499 34.28 -11.93 -0.12
C GLY A 499 33.50 -12.07 1.18
N ALA A 500 32.44 -11.29 1.32
CA ALA A 500 31.57 -11.18 2.48
C ALA A 500 30.10 -11.20 1.97
N GLU A 501 29.23 -10.36 2.53
CA GLU A 501 27.80 -10.33 2.21
C GLU A 501 27.49 -9.75 0.82
N ALA A 502 26.41 -10.21 0.18
CA ALA A 502 26.07 -9.75 -1.18
C ALA A 502 25.36 -8.40 -1.19
N VAL A 503 24.32 -8.26 -0.38
CA VAL A 503 23.57 -7.01 -0.18
C VAL A 503 23.64 -6.63 1.29
N ALA A 504 23.97 -5.37 1.58
CA ALA A 504 23.85 -4.79 2.92
C ALA A 504 22.89 -3.60 2.89
N ILE A 505 21.81 -3.69 3.66
CA ILE A 505 20.84 -2.60 3.91
C ILE A 505 21.12 -2.09 5.31
N ARG A 506 21.67 -0.88 5.44
CA ARG A 506 22.25 -0.39 6.69
C ARG A 506 22.02 1.11 6.88
N ASP A 507 22.38 1.60 8.06
CA ASP A 507 22.53 3.02 8.37
C ASP A 507 21.24 3.81 8.18
N GLY A 508 20.11 3.31 8.66
CA GLY A 508 18.82 3.99 8.49
C GLY A 508 18.01 3.52 7.28
N SER A 509 18.61 2.77 6.35
CA SER A 509 17.96 2.40 5.09
C SER A 509 16.69 1.58 5.31
N SER A 510 15.54 2.17 4.94
CA SER A 510 14.20 1.64 5.22
C SER A 510 13.36 1.59 3.94
N TYR A 511 12.29 0.79 3.96
CA TYR A 511 11.39 0.61 2.81
C TYR A 511 12.10 0.12 1.53
N CYS A 512 13.32 -0.44 1.65
CA CYS A 512 14.06 -0.95 0.52
C CYS A 512 13.59 -2.35 0.15
N THR A 513 13.69 -2.69 -1.13
CA THR A 513 13.26 -4.00 -1.64
C THR A 513 14.38 -4.68 -2.41
N VAL A 514 14.71 -5.93 -2.06
CA VAL A 514 15.53 -6.84 -2.87
C VAL A 514 14.60 -7.87 -3.49
N LYS A 515 14.43 -7.83 -4.81
CA LYS A 515 13.42 -8.60 -5.52
C LYS A 515 14.01 -9.44 -6.66
N ASP A 516 13.52 -10.66 -6.85
CA ASP A 516 13.82 -11.51 -8.01
C ASP A 516 15.32 -11.60 -8.34
N THR A 517 16.17 -11.56 -7.30
CA THR A 517 17.63 -11.45 -7.43
C THR A 517 18.28 -12.80 -7.13
N TYR A 518 19.24 -13.20 -7.97
CA TYR A 518 19.99 -14.45 -7.81
C TYR A 518 21.33 -14.17 -7.11
N ILE A 519 21.47 -14.68 -5.88
CA ILE A 519 22.63 -14.43 -5.02
C ILE A 519 23.37 -15.74 -4.81
N HIS A 520 24.65 -15.78 -5.18
CA HIS A 520 25.45 -16.99 -5.00
C HIS A 520 26.95 -16.80 -4.80
N ASP A 521 27.62 -17.81 -4.24
CA ASP A 521 29.08 -17.81 -4.02
C ASP A 521 29.57 -16.59 -3.21
N THR A 522 29.00 -16.38 -2.02
CA THR A 522 29.33 -15.30 -1.08
C THR A 522 30.24 -15.81 0.04
N GLY A 523 30.84 -14.89 0.82
CA GLY A 523 31.71 -15.27 1.95
C GLY A 523 33.02 -15.96 1.57
N LEU A 524 33.54 -15.75 0.35
CA LEU A 524 34.76 -16.42 -0.13
C LEU A 524 36.04 -16.04 0.62
N VAL A 525 36.01 -14.93 1.37
CA VAL A 525 37.11 -14.45 2.21
C VAL A 525 36.74 -14.50 3.69
N SER A 526 35.51 -14.13 4.02
CA SER A 526 34.97 -14.07 5.38
C SER A 526 33.67 -14.88 5.47
N PRO A 527 33.75 -16.23 5.56
CA PRO A 527 32.58 -17.10 5.52
C PRO A 527 31.52 -16.78 6.59
N GLY A 528 31.94 -16.39 7.80
CA GLY A 528 31.04 -16.01 8.89
C GLY A 528 30.46 -14.59 8.82
N TYR A 529 30.79 -13.85 7.75
CA TYR A 529 30.18 -12.57 7.35
C TYR A 529 29.78 -12.65 5.86
N GLY A 530 29.41 -13.85 5.43
CA GLY A 530 29.16 -14.21 4.04
C GLY A 530 27.68 -14.28 3.69
N GLU A 531 26.85 -13.41 4.27
CA GLU A 531 25.41 -13.47 4.15
C GLU A 531 24.93 -13.20 2.71
N GLY A 532 23.74 -13.67 2.36
CA GLY A 532 23.11 -13.27 1.09
C GLY A 532 22.64 -11.80 1.19
N VAL A 533 21.68 -11.56 2.07
CA VAL A 533 21.20 -10.21 2.41
C VAL A 533 21.37 -9.96 3.91
N TYR A 534 22.00 -8.83 4.25
CA TYR A 534 22.21 -8.36 5.61
C TYR A 534 21.36 -7.11 5.85
N VAL A 535 20.47 -7.12 6.84
CA VAL A 535 19.56 -5.99 7.15
C VAL A 535 19.86 -5.44 8.55
N GLY A 536 20.13 -4.14 8.63
CA GLY A 536 20.38 -3.43 9.89
C GLY A 536 21.85 -3.35 10.27
N SER A 537 22.13 -3.45 11.57
CA SER A 537 23.48 -3.52 12.11
C SER A 537 23.48 -4.22 13.46
N ALA A 538 24.47 -5.10 13.68
CA ALA A 538 24.67 -5.69 15.00
C ALA A 538 24.92 -4.58 16.05
N LYS A 539 24.44 -4.76 17.28
CA LYS A 539 24.59 -3.82 18.42
C LYS A 539 26.03 -3.43 18.73
N SER A 540 26.99 -4.26 18.32
CA SER A 540 28.42 -4.03 18.50
C SER A 540 28.99 -3.05 17.47
N THR A 541 28.30 -2.84 16.36
CA THR A 541 28.64 -1.88 15.31
C THR A 541 28.32 -0.47 15.81
N THR A 542 29.17 0.52 15.53
CA THR A 542 28.97 1.91 15.94
C THR A 542 29.08 2.83 14.74
N GLY A 543 28.34 3.94 14.75
CA GLY A 543 28.43 4.96 13.70
C GLY A 543 27.47 4.75 12.53
N PHE A 544 26.52 3.83 12.67
CA PHE A 544 25.37 3.69 11.79
C PHE A 544 24.09 3.91 12.59
N ASP A 545 23.05 4.45 11.95
CA ASP A 545 21.69 4.30 12.45
C ASP A 545 21.28 2.81 12.31
N TYR A 546 20.73 2.27 13.38
CA TYR A 546 20.33 0.86 13.42
C TYR A 546 18.95 0.61 12.80
N LYS A 547 18.13 1.65 12.67
CA LYS A 547 16.75 1.54 12.17
C LYS A 547 16.75 1.26 10.67
N CYS A 548 16.64 0.00 10.29
CA CYS A 548 16.48 -0.40 8.90
C CYS A 548 15.16 -1.14 8.78
N ASP A 549 14.07 -0.37 8.78
CA ASP A 549 12.71 -0.85 8.99
C ASP A 549 11.95 -1.06 7.67
N HIS A 550 10.90 -1.88 7.68
CA HIS A 550 9.98 -2.07 6.54
C HIS A 550 10.66 -2.56 5.24
N ASN A 551 11.80 -3.24 5.38
CA ASN A 551 12.57 -3.76 4.25
C ASN A 551 11.98 -5.08 3.74
N ARG A 552 12.10 -5.35 2.44
CA ARG A 552 11.47 -6.50 1.78
C ARG A 552 12.47 -7.31 0.98
N ILE A 553 12.45 -8.62 1.13
CA ILE A 553 13.25 -9.56 0.34
C ILE A 553 12.29 -10.56 -0.33
N ILE A 554 12.09 -10.43 -1.64
CA ILE A 554 10.99 -11.07 -2.37
C ILE A 554 11.49 -11.87 -3.56
N GLY A 555 11.11 -13.15 -3.69
CA GLY A 555 11.39 -13.93 -4.90
C GLY A 555 12.87 -14.23 -5.18
N CYS A 556 13.76 -13.95 -4.21
CA CYS A 556 15.20 -14.12 -4.38
C CYS A 556 15.62 -15.60 -4.32
N THR A 557 16.67 -15.95 -5.04
CA THR A 557 17.25 -17.30 -5.01
C THR A 557 18.67 -17.25 -4.44
N PHE A 558 18.94 -18.06 -3.42
CA PHE A 558 20.21 -18.10 -2.70
C PHE A 558 20.89 -19.44 -2.90
N LYS A 559 22.16 -19.44 -3.34
CA LYS A 559 22.92 -20.68 -3.57
C LYS A 559 24.39 -20.51 -3.24
N ASN A 560 25.02 -21.51 -2.64
CA ASN A 560 26.44 -21.43 -2.27
C ASN A 560 26.78 -20.19 -1.41
N VAL A 561 25.86 -19.78 -0.53
CA VAL A 561 26.06 -18.68 0.42
C VAL A 561 26.71 -19.26 1.68
N ALA A 562 27.77 -18.61 2.18
CA ALA A 562 28.60 -19.19 3.24
C ALA A 562 28.04 -19.02 4.66
N ALA A 563 27.34 -17.92 4.92
CA ALA A 563 26.61 -17.66 6.16
C ALA A 563 25.09 -17.87 5.96
N GLU A 564 24.25 -17.23 6.77
CA GLU A 564 22.80 -17.14 6.57
C GLU A 564 22.48 -16.58 5.19
N HIS A 565 21.41 -17.08 4.57
CA HIS A 565 20.93 -16.48 3.32
C HIS A 565 20.39 -15.09 3.58
N ILE A 566 19.70 -14.89 4.70
CA ILE A 566 19.24 -13.59 5.16
C ILE A 566 19.50 -13.48 6.67
N ASP A 567 20.17 -12.40 7.09
CA ASP A 567 20.40 -12.10 8.51
C ASP A 567 19.80 -10.71 8.83
N VAL A 568 18.76 -10.71 9.66
CA VAL A 568 18.04 -9.50 10.08
C VAL A 568 18.52 -9.14 11.49
N LYS A 569 19.21 -8.01 11.63
CA LYS A 569 19.81 -7.60 12.90
C LYS A 569 18.80 -6.99 13.86
N GLU A 570 19.18 -6.98 15.12
CA GLU A 570 18.47 -6.25 16.17
C GLU A 570 18.33 -4.77 15.82
N TYR A 571 17.30 -4.14 16.40
CA TYR A 571 16.89 -2.76 16.13
C TYR A 571 16.21 -2.50 14.77
N THR A 572 15.90 -3.56 14.03
CA THR A 572 15.10 -3.51 12.78
C THR A 572 13.70 -4.07 13.02
N THR A 573 12.70 -3.51 12.36
CA THR A 573 11.30 -3.90 12.47
C THR A 573 10.69 -4.18 11.10
N ASP A 574 9.68 -5.05 11.07
CA ASP A 574 8.78 -5.24 9.93
C ASP A 574 9.51 -5.62 8.63
N THR A 575 10.53 -6.48 8.72
CA THR A 575 11.16 -7.05 7.51
C THR A 575 10.29 -8.16 6.92
N GLU A 576 9.89 -8.04 5.65
CA GLU A 576 9.17 -9.08 4.91
C GLU A 576 10.16 -9.95 4.12
N ILE A 577 10.03 -11.27 4.25
CA ILE A 577 10.81 -12.25 3.48
C ILE A 577 9.83 -13.22 2.81
N SER A 578 9.64 -13.07 1.50
CA SER A 578 8.60 -13.81 0.79
C SER A 578 9.01 -14.43 -0.54
N GLY A 579 8.45 -15.59 -0.86
CA GLY A 579 8.65 -16.26 -2.16
C GLY A 579 10.09 -16.67 -2.48
N CYS A 580 11.01 -16.64 -1.52
CA CYS A 580 12.44 -16.90 -1.75
C CYS A 580 12.75 -18.39 -1.80
N THR A 581 13.81 -18.75 -2.53
CA THR A 581 14.35 -20.12 -2.60
C THR A 581 15.75 -20.20 -2.01
N PHE A 582 15.94 -21.09 -1.03
CA PHE A 582 17.18 -21.24 -0.26
C PHE A 582 17.84 -22.60 -0.55
N TYR A 583 19.06 -22.60 -1.10
CA TYR A 583 19.89 -23.80 -1.27
C TYR A 583 21.06 -23.83 -0.28
N GLY A 584 20.95 -24.66 0.74
CA GLY A 584 21.86 -24.71 1.88
C GLY A 584 23.24 -25.33 1.63
N ASP A 585 23.54 -25.80 0.41
CA ASP A 585 24.75 -26.58 0.10
C ASP A 585 26.06 -25.90 0.48
N GLY A 586 26.13 -24.56 0.39
CA GLY A 586 27.35 -23.79 0.63
C GLY A 586 27.53 -23.27 2.06
N MET A 587 26.52 -23.41 2.92
CA MET A 587 26.56 -22.87 4.26
C MET A 587 27.64 -23.54 5.11
N THR A 588 28.43 -22.74 5.81
CA THR A 588 29.66 -23.21 6.49
C THR A 588 29.47 -23.51 7.98
N GLY A 589 28.47 -22.91 8.62
CA GLY A 589 28.30 -22.95 10.08
C GLY A 589 29.31 -22.08 10.84
N GLU A 590 30.13 -21.29 10.15
CA GLU A 590 31.04 -20.34 10.80
C GLU A 590 30.26 -19.18 11.41
N ASN A 591 30.77 -18.62 12.51
CA ASN A 591 30.13 -17.52 13.25
C ASN A 591 28.65 -17.78 13.60
N TYR A 592 28.33 -19.04 13.92
CA TYR A 592 26.97 -19.49 14.27
C TYR A 592 25.98 -19.57 13.12
N ALA A 593 26.43 -19.43 11.86
CA ALA A 593 25.58 -19.47 10.66
C ALA A 593 24.97 -20.84 10.35
N GLY A 594 23.94 -21.21 11.12
CA GLY A 594 23.34 -22.53 11.19
C GLY A 594 21.95 -22.64 10.56
N SER A 595 21.40 -21.57 9.98
CA SER A 595 20.04 -21.52 9.46
C SER A 595 19.93 -20.71 8.16
N PHE A 596 18.86 -20.94 7.38
CA PHE A 596 18.65 -20.14 6.17
C PHE A 596 18.42 -18.66 6.50
N ILE A 597 17.69 -18.40 7.59
CA ILE A 597 17.33 -17.07 8.05
C ILE A 597 17.58 -16.99 9.56
N ASP A 598 18.29 -15.96 9.99
CA ASP A 598 18.43 -15.59 11.40
C ASP A 598 17.77 -14.23 11.67
N LEU A 599 16.84 -14.20 12.63
CA LEU A 599 16.02 -13.05 12.98
C LEU A 599 16.37 -12.53 14.37
N LYS A 600 16.90 -11.30 14.40
CA LYS A 600 17.20 -10.55 15.63
C LYS A 600 16.36 -9.27 15.72
N GLY A 601 15.70 -8.86 14.64
CA GLY A 601 14.73 -7.75 14.60
C GLY A 601 13.38 -8.09 15.22
N ASN A 602 12.38 -7.23 15.08
CA ASN A 602 10.99 -7.49 15.49
C ASN A 602 10.04 -7.52 14.30
N ASP A 603 8.87 -8.14 14.50
CA ASP A 603 7.73 -8.06 13.59
C ASP A 603 8.01 -8.60 12.17
N CYS A 604 9.09 -9.36 11.98
CA CYS A 604 9.41 -9.92 10.66
C CYS A 604 8.35 -10.91 10.17
N TYR A 605 8.01 -10.82 8.89
CA TYR A 605 7.04 -11.70 8.24
C TYR A 605 7.73 -12.58 7.20
N VAL A 606 7.86 -13.88 7.50
CA VAL A 606 8.54 -14.87 6.68
C VAL A 606 7.51 -15.81 6.06
N HIS A 607 7.24 -15.68 4.76
CA HIS A 607 6.17 -16.48 4.15
C HIS A 607 6.39 -16.96 2.71
N ASP A 608 5.71 -18.04 2.34
CA ASP A 608 5.74 -18.61 0.98
C ASP A 608 7.15 -18.97 0.46
N ASN A 609 8.11 -19.18 1.37
CA ASN A 609 9.48 -19.51 1.00
C ASN A 609 9.71 -21.02 0.86
N VAL A 610 10.73 -21.41 0.08
CA VAL A 610 11.17 -22.80 -0.07
C VAL A 610 12.63 -22.96 0.32
N GLY A 611 12.92 -23.85 1.28
CA GLY A 611 14.29 -24.12 1.74
C GLY A 611 14.74 -25.56 1.52
N TYR A 612 15.98 -25.75 1.05
CA TYR A 612 16.59 -27.05 0.81
C TYR A 612 17.90 -27.17 1.58
N ARG A 613 17.95 -28.06 2.59
CA ARG A 613 19.18 -28.31 3.37
C ARG A 613 20.25 -29.05 2.56
N ASN A 614 19.83 -29.87 1.59
CA ASN A 614 20.69 -30.63 0.67
C ASN A 614 21.82 -31.42 1.35
N GLY A 615 21.51 -32.02 2.49
CA GLY A 615 22.39 -32.90 3.25
C GLY A 615 23.47 -32.15 4.03
N ASN A 616 23.42 -30.82 4.14
CA ASN A 616 24.46 -30.05 4.80
C ASN A 616 24.40 -30.18 6.35
N PRO A 617 25.37 -30.85 7.01
CA PRO A 617 25.40 -31.03 8.46
C PRO A 617 25.57 -29.74 9.26
N LYS A 618 25.95 -28.64 8.61
CA LYS A 618 26.12 -27.33 9.25
C LYS A 618 24.81 -26.63 9.54
N ILE A 619 23.76 -26.95 8.78
CA ILE A 619 22.43 -26.38 8.97
C ILE A 619 21.73 -27.12 10.10
N ALA A 620 21.55 -26.42 11.23
CA ALA A 620 20.96 -26.90 12.46
C ALA A 620 19.44 -26.65 12.53
N ALA A 621 18.95 -25.60 11.87
CA ALA A 621 17.53 -25.25 11.78
C ALA A 621 17.21 -24.58 10.43
N ALA A 622 15.93 -24.52 10.05
CA ALA A 622 15.53 -23.72 8.90
C ALA A 622 15.60 -22.22 9.22
N PHE A 623 15.09 -21.83 10.39
CA PHE A 623 15.02 -20.45 10.86
C PHE A 623 15.51 -20.34 12.31
N GLU A 624 16.21 -19.26 12.63
CA GLU A 624 16.70 -18.92 13.97
C GLU A 624 16.12 -17.58 14.45
N ILE A 625 15.88 -17.47 15.76
CA ILE A 625 15.45 -16.24 16.43
C ILE A 625 16.38 -15.98 17.61
N HIS A 626 16.90 -14.76 17.74
CA HIS A 626 17.85 -14.40 18.78
C HIS A 626 17.59 -13.02 19.41
N GLU A 627 17.55 -12.97 20.74
CA GLU A 627 17.53 -11.70 21.51
C GLU A 627 18.96 -11.20 21.66
N GLN A 628 19.43 -10.40 20.70
CA GLN A 628 20.73 -9.73 20.84
C GLN A 628 20.63 -8.45 21.67
N ALA A 629 19.47 -7.81 21.72
CA ALA A 629 19.18 -6.64 22.54
C ALA A 629 17.85 -6.82 23.27
N GLU A 630 17.75 -6.30 24.50
CA GLU A 630 16.55 -6.43 25.33
C GLU A 630 15.32 -5.90 24.57
N GLY A 631 14.29 -6.74 24.42
CA GLY A 631 13.06 -6.40 23.72
C GLY A 631 13.08 -6.58 22.19
N TRP A 632 14.10 -7.27 21.66
CA TRP A 632 14.24 -7.57 20.23
C TRP A 632 14.20 -9.08 19.94
N GLY A 633 13.89 -9.47 18.70
CA GLY A 633 13.68 -10.87 18.30
C GLY A 633 12.24 -11.34 18.55
N LEU A 634 11.24 -10.46 18.48
CA LEU A 634 9.85 -10.71 18.90
C LEU A 634 8.84 -10.58 17.75
N HIS A 635 7.65 -11.15 17.97
CA HIS A 635 6.44 -11.00 17.15
C HIS A 635 6.56 -11.48 15.69
N HIS A 636 7.45 -12.42 15.43
CA HIS A 636 7.64 -12.93 14.07
C HIS A 636 6.41 -13.72 13.59
N VAL A 637 6.18 -13.73 12.27
CA VAL A 637 5.17 -14.58 11.64
C VAL A 637 5.84 -15.47 10.61
N PHE A 638 5.62 -16.78 10.70
CA PHE A 638 6.05 -17.76 9.72
C PHE A 638 4.82 -18.38 9.06
N GLU A 639 4.58 -18.11 7.78
CA GLU A 639 3.39 -18.59 7.06
C GLU A 639 3.71 -19.30 5.74
N ASN A 640 3.03 -20.41 5.44
CA ASN A 640 3.11 -21.10 4.14
C ASN A 640 4.53 -21.55 3.68
N ASN A 641 5.54 -21.56 4.55
CA ASN A 641 6.89 -21.94 4.17
C ASN A 641 7.02 -23.46 4.01
N THR A 642 7.82 -23.90 3.03
CA THR A 642 8.10 -25.32 2.77
C THR A 642 9.60 -25.60 2.87
N VAL A 643 10.02 -26.39 3.85
CA VAL A 643 11.45 -26.66 4.09
C VAL A 643 11.79 -28.16 4.04
N TYR A 644 12.81 -28.50 3.27
CA TYR A 644 13.33 -29.86 3.09
C TYR A 644 14.60 -30.01 3.93
N MET A 645 14.45 -30.61 5.11
CA MET A 645 15.51 -30.77 6.11
C MET A 645 16.17 -32.16 6.07
N ASP A 646 15.75 -33.02 5.13
CA ASP A 646 16.40 -34.24 4.61
C ASP A 646 16.91 -35.31 5.60
N GLN A 647 16.68 -35.15 6.90
CA GLN A 647 17.01 -36.15 7.92
C GLN A 647 15.97 -36.18 9.05
N PRO A 648 15.78 -37.34 9.71
CA PRO A 648 14.85 -37.45 10.83
C PRO A 648 15.19 -36.52 11.98
N TYR A 649 14.15 -36.07 12.69
CA TYR A 649 14.27 -35.36 13.95
C TYR A 649 15.23 -36.09 14.91
N GLY A 650 16.21 -35.36 15.45
CA GLY A 650 17.13 -35.89 16.44
C GLY A 650 18.28 -36.75 15.91
N ALA A 651 18.46 -36.88 14.59
CA ALA A 651 19.47 -37.76 13.98
C ALA A 651 20.92 -37.40 14.40
N GLU A 652 21.24 -36.11 14.51
CA GLU A 652 22.56 -35.66 15.00
C GLU A 652 22.55 -35.23 16.47
N ASN A 653 21.43 -34.66 16.95
CA ASN A 653 21.25 -34.25 18.34
C ASN A 653 19.77 -34.36 18.69
N THR A 654 19.45 -35.20 19.67
CA THR A 654 18.08 -35.55 20.09
C THR A 654 17.24 -34.38 20.62
N SER A 655 17.87 -33.21 20.83
CA SER A 655 17.20 -31.98 21.27
C SER A 655 16.95 -30.97 20.12
N ARG A 656 17.35 -31.28 18.87
CA ARG A 656 17.24 -30.34 17.74
C ARG A 656 15.85 -30.36 17.09
N ARG A 657 15.07 -29.32 17.36
CA ARG A 657 13.82 -28.99 16.65
C ARG A 657 14.16 -28.15 15.43
N MET A 658 14.34 -28.77 14.28
CA MET A 658 15.02 -28.14 13.14
C MET A 658 14.15 -27.15 12.32
N TYR A 659 12.97 -26.71 12.79
CA TYR A 659 12.16 -25.74 12.05
C TYR A 659 12.50 -24.30 12.46
N VAL A 660 12.03 -23.85 13.62
CA VAL A 660 12.48 -22.59 14.27
C VAL A 660 13.12 -22.93 15.60
N VAL A 661 14.33 -22.42 15.85
CA VAL A 661 15.03 -22.59 17.14
C VAL A 661 15.26 -21.27 17.86
N ASP A 662 15.68 -21.41 19.13
CA ASP A 662 16.13 -20.37 20.06
C ASP A 662 15.15 -19.24 20.42
N GLY A 663 13.91 -19.29 19.94
CA GLY A 663 12.81 -18.41 20.33
C GLY A 663 12.19 -18.68 21.72
N TRP A 664 12.91 -19.20 22.72
CA TRP A 664 12.35 -19.49 24.05
C TRP A 664 11.83 -18.26 24.80
N PHE A 665 12.30 -17.07 24.42
CA PHE A 665 11.88 -15.78 24.93
C PHE A 665 10.88 -15.07 24.01
N SER A 666 10.78 -15.53 22.76
CA SER A 666 10.08 -14.86 21.67
C SER A 666 8.69 -15.45 21.46
N ASP A 667 7.69 -14.59 21.42
CA ASP A 667 6.38 -14.93 20.88
C ASP A 667 6.38 -14.77 19.36
N PHE A 668 5.90 -15.80 18.67
CA PHE A 668 5.80 -15.80 17.22
C PHE A 668 4.62 -16.65 16.77
N THR A 669 4.09 -16.32 15.60
CA THR A 669 2.93 -16.99 15.00
C THR A 669 3.37 -17.90 13.87
N VAL A 670 2.74 -19.07 13.77
CA VAL A 670 2.98 -20.03 12.70
C VAL A 670 1.66 -20.43 12.05
N LYS A 671 1.66 -20.53 10.73
CA LYS A 671 0.49 -20.89 9.93
C LYS A 671 0.88 -21.67 8.69
N ASN A 672 0.19 -22.79 8.41
CA ASN A 672 0.30 -23.53 7.13
C ASN A 672 1.71 -23.95 6.65
N ASN A 673 2.70 -23.91 7.53
CA ASN A 673 4.06 -24.32 7.26
C ASN A 673 4.18 -25.83 7.01
N LYS A 674 5.16 -26.26 6.21
CA LYS A 674 5.44 -27.66 5.90
C LYS A 674 6.92 -27.97 6.01
N VAL A 675 7.23 -29.21 6.41
CA VAL A 675 8.61 -29.71 6.55
C VAL A 675 8.74 -31.15 6.08
N ASP A 676 9.87 -31.47 5.44
CA ASP A 676 10.25 -32.85 5.11
C ASP A 676 11.55 -33.23 5.85
N TYR A 677 11.44 -34.20 6.75
CA TYR A 677 12.56 -34.78 7.51
C TYR A 677 13.11 -36.08 6.89
N GLY A 678 13.09 -36.19 5.56
CA GLY A 678 13.55 -37.37 4.82
C GLY A 678 12.53 -38.50 4.74
N SER A 679 11.26 -38.21 5.06
CA SER A 679 10.15 -39.20 5.00
C SER A 679 8.94 -38.69 4.23
N GLY A 680 9.06 -37.55 3.55
CA GLY A 680 7.99 -36.87 2.86
C GLY A 680 7.53 -35.63 3.61
N LEU A 681 6.87 -34.74 2.86
CA LEU A 681 6.41 -33.45 3.36
C LEU A 681 5.22 -33.62 4.31
N VAL A 682 5.31 -33.03 5.50
CA VAL A 682 4.26 -33.02 6.52
C VAL A 682 3.98 -31.59 7.00
N PRO A 683 2.76 -31.30 7.52
CA PRO A 683 2.48 -30.02 8.17
C PRO A 683 3.36 -29.80 9.40
N ALA A 684 3.94 -28.61 9.52
CA ALA A 684 4.70 -28.17 10.70
C ALA A 684 3.75 -27.46 11.69
N ASN A 685 2.71 -28.13 12.19
CA ASN A 685 1.64 -27.52 12.98
C ASN A 685 1.60 -27.99 14.46
N SER A 686 2.71 -28.55 14.95
CA SER A 686 2.84 -29.06 16.31
C SER A 686 4.08 -28.47 17.01
N ARG A 687 4.08 -28.47 18.34
CA ARG A 687 5.18 -27.90 19.15
C ARG A 687 6.50 -28.64 19.01
N GLU A 688 6.51 -29.85 18.45
CA GLU A 688 7.75 -30.61 18.27
C GLU A 688 8.69 -30.01 17.22
N TYR A 689 8.17 -29.17 16.33
CA TYR A 689 8.94 -28.47 15.29
C TYR A 689 9.58 -27.17 15.77
N TYR A 690 9.10 -26.61 16.89
CA TYR A 690 9.44 -25.26 17.33
C TYR A 690 10.09 -25.28 18.72
N ASN A 691 11.23 -24.60 18.88
CA ASN A 691 11.94 -24.50 20.16
C ASN A 691 11.49 -23.27 20.96
N SER A 692 10.19 -23.19 21.26
CA SER A 692 9.60 -22.08 22.03
C SER A 692 8.41 -22.52 22.88
N ASP A 693 8.16 -21.75 23.93
CA ASP A 693 6.99 -21.86 24.81
C ASP A 693 5.86 -20.89 24.43
N TYR A 694 6.13 -19.94 23.53
CA TYR A 694 5.25 -18.83 23.17
C TYR A 694 4.79 -18.86 21.70
N VAL A 695 4.77 -20.04 21.09
CA VAL A 695 4.31 -20.24 19.71
C VAL A 695 2.79 -20.16 19.62
N THR A 696 2.28 -19.28 18.77
CA THR A 696 0.86 -19.20 18.42
C THR A 696 0.59 -19.91 17.11
N TYR A 697 -0.38 -20.83 17.09
CA TYR A 697 -0.81 -21.55 15.88
C TYR A 697 -2.05 -20.88 15.32
N ALA A 698 -1.91 -20.16 14.21
CA ALA A 698 -3.05 -19.56 13.52
C ALA A 698 -3.78 -20.61 12.67
N GLY A 699 -5.11 -20.54 12.69
CA GLY A 699 -6.03 -21.50 12.06
C GLY A 699 -6.24 -21.31 10.57
#